data_AF-A0A698XLA5-F1
#
_entry.id   AF-A0A698XLA5-F1
#
_cell.length_a   1.000
_cell.length_b   1.000
_cell.length_c   1.000
_cell.angle_alpha   90.00
_cell.angle_beta   90.00
_cell.angle_gamma   90.00
#
_symmetry.space_group_name_H-M   'P 1'
#
loop_
_entity.id
_entity.type
_entity.pdbx_description
1 polymer ?
#
loop_
_entity_poly.entity_id
_entity_poly.type
_entity_poly.pdbx_seq_one_letter_code
_entity_poly.pdbx_strand_id
1 'polypeptide(L)'
;MTSQFETRLFINNEYVEAKSGQTLEIHNPTDGSLVASNVHVAGEADVDDAVAAATKAFKEGPWSQLNGAKRADLLNKFADLFEKNIDEIVHLESLAMGIPVGGAKMFASAIPAYFRYYAGYADKIEGDVYPPEDGSYNFVQYEPLGVVACISAWNATYLYYAWKIAPALAAGNTVIFKTSEKSPLGGLFVGKLFAEAGFPPGVVNFVTGGGATGHLLAAHPKIRMISFTGSTNAGRKVQEAAAKSNLKKVSLELGGKSPAIVFEDADLQNAVPNLAHGFLFNSGQVCAAASRLYVHESISTKLIAVLKESFEAISQGLGSSPLDPKTFIGPVADSAQFETIMRYIEEGKKSAKLITGGNQKGDKGYFIEPTIFVDPSPDSKVLREEIFGPVLALDDTKDTQISFLQSFVRAPSPNPPGQTAAAAAVITNFLASKGIPYELIEPQPGQPNIVSSFQGGLGPGPRVVLNGHIDVFPVASDTQDHWDRDPWSGAIENNRIHGRGVVDMKSGTASLVIAYTHLYANRQHLKGSVSLCAVSDEETGGQWGTKYLLQQDRERWGGDVMLSAEPAGCKTIRFSEKGAIRTATGFVADVIGAVEGMDVDTPQELIDQVSKEEVRELIDETMGAGTSEIILRPTVNVGTIKGGVKVNMIPDTCVVELDIRMPVGLLKEEVLDLIHQSIIPKYAPEATIEVDMHQAASNPFSYSSPNHPMVGLLADNAESLASNVTGEGALRPLAIPSMGATDCKHYRYAGVPAFVYGCSPLTMASVNESASIWEFLHVTKVHAGAVWDFLTL
;
A
#
# COMPACT_ATOMS: atom_id res chain seq x y z
N MET A 1 -47.42 3.38 36.34
CA MET A 1 -46.62 3.62 37.56
C MET A 1 -45.36 4.33 37.09
N THR A 2 -45.25 5.64 37.30
CA THR A 2 -44.05 6.41 37.01
C THR A 2 -42.95 5.92 37.96
N SER A 3 -42.06 5.04 37.49
CA SER A 3 -40.80 4.78 38.19
C SER A 3 -40.08 6.11 38.32
N GLN A 4 -39.89 6.57 39.55
CA GLN A 4 -39.36 7.90 39.84
C GLN A 4 -37.83 7.87 39.61
N PHE A 5 -37.43 7.96 38.34
CA PHE A 5 -36.04 8.11 37.95
C PHE A 5 -35.47 9.39 38.58
N GLU A 6 -34.16 9.42 38.81
CA GLU A 6 -33.50 10.66 39.21
C GLU A 6 -33.45 11.61 38.01
N THR A 7 -33.91 12.84 38.21
CA THR A 7 -34.08 13.84 37.15
C THR A 7 -33.34 15.15 37.43
N ARG A 8 -32.76 15.29 38.63
CA ARG A 8 -31.99 16.46 39.10
C ARG A 8 -30.54 16.39 38.65
N LEU A 9 -29.85 17.53 38.67
CA LEU A 9 -28.41 17.59 38.39
C LEU A 9 -27.62 16.92 39.51
N PHE A 10 -26.43 16.38 39.23
CA PHE A 10 -25.55 15.83 40.25
C PHE A 10 -24.32 16.73 40.39
N ILE A 11 -24.29 17.56 41.43
CA ILE A 11 -23.22 18.54 41.65
C ILE A 11 -22.69 18.34 43.06
N ASN A 12 -21.36 18.28 43.20
CA ASN A 12 -20.72 18.20 44.50
C ASN A 12 -21.17 17.00 45.36
N ASN A 13 -21.36 15.83 44.74
CA ASN A 13 -21.90 14.60 45.34
C ASN A 13 -23.37 14.68 45.81
N GLU A 14 -24.13 15.70 45.39
CA GLU A 14 -25.54 15.87 45.77
C GLU A 14 -26.43 16.02 44.53
N TYR A 15 -27.68 15.55 44.64
CA TYR A 15 -28.69 15.81 43.64
C TYR A 15 -29.39 17.13 43.91
N VAL A 16 -29.29 18.06 42.95
CA VAL A 16 -29.78 19.45 43.09
C VAL A 16 -30.71 19.83 41.95
N GLU A 17 -31.76 20.57 42.28
CA GLU A 17 -32.65 21.16 41.28
C GLU A 17 -31.91 22.23 40.48
N ALA A 18 -32.08 22.25 39.16
CA ALA A 18 -31.51 23.31 38.32
C ALA A 18 -32.11 24.68 38.67
N LYS A 19 -31.23 25.65 38.90
CA LYS A 19 -31.54 27.07 39.14
C LYS A 19 -32.07 27.77 37.89
N SER A 20 -31.88 27.19 36.71
CA SER A 20 -32.47 27.70 35.46
C SER A 20 -34.01 27.67 35.45
N GLY A 21 -34.62 26.80 36.26
CA GLY A 21 -36.06 26.50 36.21
C GLY A 21 -36.51 25.76 34.94
N GLN A 22 -35.59 25.42 34.03
CA GLN A 22 -35.88 24.72 32.78
C GLN A 22 -35.84 23.21 32.98
N THR A 23 -36.77 22.51 32.35
CA THR A 23 -36.86 21.05 32.36
C THR A 23 -37.18 20.49 30.98
N LEU A 24 -36.88 19.21 30.77
CA LEU A 24 -37.16 18.44 29.56
C LEU A 24 -38.09 17.26 29.88
N GLU A 25 -38.81 16.84 28.84
CA GLU A 25 -39.53 15.57 28.80
C GLU A 25 -38.74 14.57 27.98
N ILE A 26 -38.69 13.33 28.45
CA ILE A 26 -38.08 12.20 27.75
C ILE A 26 -39.20 11.27 27.31
N HIS A 27 -39.28 11.04 26.00
CA HIS A 27 -40.26 10.15 25.39
C HIS A 27 -39.59 8.88 24.91
N ASN A 28 -40.29 7.76 25.02
CA ASN A 28 -39.83 6.49 24.50
C ASN A 28 -39.96 6.51 22.96
N PRO A 29 -38.86 6.35 22.20
CA PRO A 29 -38.91 6.38 20.74
C PRO A 29 -39.67 5.20 20.10
N THR A 30 -40.00 4.18 20.90
CA THR A 30 -40.77 3.00 20.45
C THR A 30 -42.24 3.30 20.22
N ASP A 31 -42.85 4.17 21.05
CA ASP A 31 -44.29 4.39 21.03
C ASP A 31 -44.71 5.84 21.33
N GLY A 32 -43.75 6.72 21.65
CA GLY A 32 -43.97 8.12 22.01
C GLY A 32 -44.42 8.34 23.46
N SER A 33 -44.53 7.28 24.27
CA SER A 33 -44.95 7.38 25.66
C SER A 33 -43.96 8.18 26.51
N LEU A 34 -44.47 8.91 27.50
CA LEU A 34 -43.64 9.71 28.42
C LEU A 34 -42.88 8.80 29.39
N VAL A 35 -41.55 8.87 29.38
CA VAL A 35 -40.65 8.13 30.29
C VAL A 35 -40.38 8.93 31.55
N ALA A 36 -40.00 10.20 31.39
CA ALA A 36 -39.74 11.10 32.50
C ALA A 36 -40.21 12.51 32.13
N SER A 37 -41.04 13.10 32.99
CA SER A 37 -41.29 14.53 33.04
C SER A 37 -40.36 15.17 34.07
N ASN A 38 -39.91 16.40 33.85
CA ASN A 38 -39.13 17.18 34.82
C ASN A 38 -37.64 16.79 34.91
N VAL A 39 -36.98 16.44 33.79
CA VAL A 39 -35.52 16.36 33.73
C VAL A 39 -34.94 17.76 33.73
N HIS A 40 -34.25 18.13 34.79
CA HIS A 40 -33.71 19.47 34.96
C HIS A 40 -32.70 19.80 33.85
N VAL A 41 -32.56 21.07 33.49
CA VAL A 41 -31.59 21.56 32.48
C VAL A 41 -30.68 22.56 33.15
N ALA A 42 -29.38 22.33 33.12
CA ALA A 42 -28.40 23.23 33.69
C ALA A 42 -28.31 24.54 32.87
N GLY A 43 -28.60 25.66 33.54
CA GLY A 43 -28.36 27.01 33.05
C GLY A 43 -26.99 27.54 33.49
N GLU A 44 -26.78 28.84 33.32
CA GLU A 44 -25.50 29.50 33.64
C GLU A 44 -25.11 29.33 35.11
N ALA A 45 -26.02 29.63 36.05
CA ALA A 45 -25.75 29.49 37.48
C ALA A 45 -25.43 28.04 37.90
N ASP A 46 -26.06 27.06 37.26
CA ASP A 46 -25.81 25.63 37.53
C ASP A 46 -24.43 25.19 37.01
N VAL A 47 -24.04 25.68 35.83
CA VAL A 47 -22.71 25.47 35.26
C VAL A 47 -21.64 26.12 36.14
N ASP A 48 -21.89 27.34 36.62
CA ASP A 48 -20.99 28.04 37.53
C ASP A 48 -20.80 27.29 38.84
N ASP A 49 -21.88 26.74 39.42
CA ASP A 49 -21.80 25.91 40.63
C ASP A 49 -21.00 24.63 40.40
N ALA A 50 -21.24 23.93 39.28
CA ALA A 50 -20.50 22.72 38.92
C ALA A 50 -19.01 23.03 38.71
N VAL A 51 -18.67 24.15 38.06
CA VAL A 51 -17.29 24.59 37.88
C VAL A 51 -16.66 25.04 39.20
N ALA A 52 -17.40 25.70 40.08
CA ALA A 52 -16.91 26.08 41.39
C ALA A 52 -16.58 24.85 42.24
N ALA A 53 -17.46 23.85 42.27
CA ALA A 53 -17.25 22.58 42.95
C ALA A 53 -16.03 21.84 42.39
N ALA A 54 -15.94 21.69 41.05
CA ALA A 54 -14.81 21.05 40.38
C ALA A 54 -13.48 21.78 40.60
N THR A 55 -13.51 23.12 40.60
CA THR A 55 -12.32 23.95 40.85
C THR A 55 -11.85 23.80 42.30
N LYS A 56 -12.77 23.83 43.26
CA LYS A 56 -12.46 23.65 44.68
C LYS A 56 -11.87 22.27 44.94
N ALA A 57 -12.50 21.22 44.41
CA ALA A 57 -12.02 19.85 44.52
C ALA A 57 -10.60 19.68 43.93
N PHE A 58 -10.31 20.34 42.81
CA PHE A 58 -8.98 20.32 42.17
C PHE A 58 -7.93 21.11 42.95
N LYS A 59 -8.23 22.33 43.40
CA LYS A 59 -7.22 23.23 44.00
C LYS A 59 -7.00 23.02 45.49
N GLU A 60 -8.06 22.72 46.23
CA GLU A 60 -8.06 22.74 47.70
C GLU A 60 -8.52 21.40 48.29
N GLY A 61 -9.19 20.57 47.49
CA GLY A 61 -9.76 19.31 47.93
C GLY A 61 -8.73 18.18 48.08
N PRO A 62 -9.13 17.07 48.73
CA PRO A 62 -8.24 15.92 48.91
C PRO A 62 -7.83 15.25 47.59
N TRP A 63 -8.55 15.49 46.49
CA TRP A 63 -8.30 14.87 45.18
C TRP A 63 -6.91 15.17 44.61
N SER A 64 -6.45 16.44 44.66
CA SER A 64 -5.12 16.82 44.18
C SER A 64 -3.99 16.35 45.08
N GLN A 65 -4.30 15.93 46.31
CA GLN A 65 -3.34 15.35 47.25
C GLN A 65 -3.25 13.82 47.12
N LEU A 66 -4.16 13.18 46.39
CA LEU A 66 -4.09 11.73 46.14
C LEU A 66 -2.97 11.43 45.15
N ASN A 67 -2.08 10.49 45.50
CA ASN A 67 -1.14 9.92 44.54
C ASN A 67 -1.86 9.03 43.51
N GLY A 68 -1.13 8.62 42.46
CA GLY A 68 -1.68 7.79 41.38
C GLY A 68 -2.33 6.51 41.86
N ALA A 69 -1.72 5.81 42.82
CA ALA A 69 -2.27 4.58 43.39
C ALA A 69 -3.62 4.79 44.09
N LYS A 70 -3.79 5.88 44.84
CA LYS A 70 -5.07 6.21 45.48
C LYS A 70 -6.15 6.63 44.49
N ARG A 71 -5.78 7.27 43.38
CA ARG A 71 -6.72 7.52 42.27
C ARG A 71 -7.13 6.21 41.60
N ALA A 72 -6.19 5.29 41.40
CA ALA A 72 -6.45 3.96 40.86
C ALA A 72 -7.43 3.16 41.74
N ASP A 73 -7.27 3.18 43.07
CA ASP A 73 -8.18 2.54 44.02
C ASP A 73 -9.65 3.00 43.81
N LEU A 74 -9.86 4.31 43.62
CA LEU A 74 -11.19 4.88 43.40
C LEU A 74 -11.78 4.49 42.04
N LEU A 75 -10.97 4.52 40.98
CA LEU A 75 -11.38 4.08 39.63
C LEU A 75 -11.77 2.60 39.60
N ASN A 76 -11.01 1.73 40.30
CA ASN A 76 -11.33 0.31 40.43
C ASN A 76 -12.62 0.08 41.22
N LYS A 77 -12.84 0.80 42.33
CA LYS A 77 -14.11 0.73 43.08
C LYS A 77 -15.31 1.17 42.24
N PHE A 78 -15.15 2.23 41.44
CA PHE A 78 -16.19 2.64 40.51
C PHE A 78 -16.46 1.56 39.45
N ALA A 79 -15.42 0.91 38.92
CA ALA A 79 -15.59 -0.20 37.97
C ALA A 79 -16.42 -1.34 38.58
N ASP A 80 -16.18 -1.70 39.84
CA ASP A 80 -16.94 -2.73 40.55
C ASP A 80 -18.41 -2.31 40.78
N LEU A 81 -18.67 -1.04 41.08
CA LEU A 81 -20.02 -0.52 41.23
C LEU A 81 -20.75 -0.42 39.91
N PHE A 82 -20.06 0.00 38.84
CA PHE A 82 -20.61 0.02 37.49
C PHE A 82 -21.03 -1.38 37.08
N GLU A 83 -20.15 -2.37 37.24
CA GLU A 83 -20.39 -3.78 36.92
C GLU A 83 -21.65 -4.33 37.61
N LYS A 84 -21.86 -4.01 38.89
CA LYS A 84 -23.05 -4.39 39.66
C LYS A 84 -24.34 -3.74 39.17
N ASN A 85 -24.26 -2.60 38.48
CA ASN A 85 -25.40 -1.79 38.08
C ASN A 85 -25.58 -1.70 36.54
N ILE A 86 -24.88 -2.53 35.75
CA ILE A 86 -24.98 -2.52 34.27
C ILE A 86 -26.43 -2.62 33.81
N ASP A 87 -27.22 -3.52 34.41
CA ASP A 87 -28.59 -3.76 33.97
C ASP A 87 -29.49 -2.53 34.12
N GLU A 88 -29.35 -1.80 35.22
CA GLU A 88 -30.10 -0.56 35.45
C GLU A 88 -29.66 0.55 34.49
N ILE A 89 -28.35 0.72 34.30
CA ILE A 89 -27.80 1.75 33.41
C ILE A 89 -28.28 1.51 31.97
N VAL A 90 -28.18 0.27 31.51
CA VAL A 90 -28.61 -0.11 30.16
C VAL A 90 -30.12 0.01 30.01
N HIS A 91 -30.91 -0.35 31.03
CA HIS A 91 -32.36 -0.17 31.02
C HIS A 91 -32.75 1.30 30.79
N LEU A 92 -32.11 2.23 31.52
CA LEU A 92 -32.36 3.68 31.40
C LEU A 92 -31.99 4.22 30.01
N GLU A 93 -30.88 3.74 29.45
CA GLU A 93 -30.46 4.10 28.09
C GLU A 93 -31.43 3.55 27.04
N SER A 94 -31.82 2.28 27.14
CA SER A 94 -32.79 1.65 26.24
C SER A 94 -34.16 2.33 26.28
N LEU A 95 -34.62 2.76 27.45
CA LEU A 95 -35.88 3.50 27.61
C LEU A 95 -35.86 4.87 26.91
N ALA A 96 -34.77 5.62 27.06
CA ALA A 96 -34.66 6.97 26.51
C ALA A 96 -34.30 6.98 25.01
N MET A 97 -33.43 6.07 24.57
CA MET A 97 -32.85 6.08 23.22
C MET A 97 -33.38 5.01 22.28
N GLY A 98 -34.08 4.01 22.80
CA GLY A 98 -34.54 2.88 22.00
C GLY A 98 -33.44 1.91 21.57
N ILE A 99 -32.21 2.06 22.08
CA ILE A 99 -31.15 1.07 21.85
C ILE A 99 -31.57 -0.28 22.47
N PRO A 100 -31.50 -1.41 21.75
CA PRO A 100 -31.86 -2.70 22.34
C PRO A 100 -30.97 -3.09 23.53
N VAL A 101 -31.59 -3.54 24.62
CA VAL A 101 -30.97 -3.81 25.93
C VAL A 101 -29.86 -4.86 25.82
N GLY A 102 -30.04 -5.89 25.00
CA GLY A 102 -29.03 -6.94 24.79
C GLY A 102 -27.76 -6.39 24.15
N GLY A 103 -27.93 -5.57 23.10
CA GLY A 103 -26.82 -4.90 22.41
C GLY A 103 -26.12 -3.88 23.31
N ALA A 104 -26.88 -3.02 23.99
CA ALA A 104 -26.30 -2.06 24.92
C ALA A 104 -25.56 -2.73 26.09
N LYS A 105 -26.07 -3.84 26.63
CA LYS A 105 -25.41 -4.62 27.69
C LYS A 105 -24.09 -5.23 27.22
N MET A 106 -24.00 -5.72 25.99
CA MET A 106 -22.76 -6.24 25.41
C MET A 106 -21.64 -5.19 25.47
N PHE A 107 -21.93 -3.95 25.05
CA PHE A 107 -20.95 -2.86 25.09
C PHE A 107 -20.71 -2.32 26.51
N ALA A 108 -21.77 -2.18 27.32
CA ALA A 108 -21.64 -1.71 28.70
C ALA A 108 -20.80 -2.65 29.57
N SER A 109 -20.80 -3.95 29.29
CA SER A 109 -19.98 -4.94 30.00
C SER A 109 -18.47 -4.74 29.84
N ALA A 110 -18.03 -4.01 28.81
CA ALA A 110 -16.61 -3.64 28.63
C ALA A 110 -16.19 -2.41 29.46
N ILE A 111 -17.13 -1.60 29.96
CA ILE A 111 -16.85 -0.35 30.67
C ILE A 111 -16.01 -0.55 31.93
N PRO A 112 -16.32 -1.52 32.82
CA PRO A 112 -15.49 -1.78 33.99
C PRO A 112 -14.03 -2.05 33.63
N ALA A 113 -13.77 -2.79 32.53
CA ALA A 113 -12.43 -3.07 32.06
C ALA A 113 -11.69 -1.80 31.61
N TYR A 114 -12.38 -0.85 30.95
CA TYR A 114 -11.76 0.44 30.59
C TYR A 114 -11.42 1.30 31.81
N PHE A 115 -12.28 1.34 32.84
CA PHE A 115 -11.95 2.04 34.08
C PHE A 115 -10.74 1.40 34.78
N ARG A 116 -10.68 0.07 34.83
CA ARG A 116 -9.53 -0.68 35.37
C ARG A 116 -8.25 -0.44 34.55
N TYR A 117 -8.37 -0.35 33.23
CA TYR A 117 -7.26 -0.01 32.33
C TYR A 117 -6.68 1.37 32.67
N TYR A 118 -7.52 2.41 32.75
CA TYR A 118 -7.06 3.76 33.11
C TYR A 118 -6.62 3.89 34.58
N ALA A 119 -7.19 3.11 35.49
CA ALA A 119 -6.69 2.98 36.85
C ALA A 119 -5.24 2.50 36.85
N GLY A 120 -4.92 1.52 35.99
CA GLY A 120 -3.55 1.03 35.78
C GLY A 120 -2.57 2.09 35.28
N TYR A 121 -3.04 3.15 34.63
CA TYR A 121 -2.19 4.27 34.18
C TYR A 121 -2.04 5.38 35.22
N ALA A 122 -2.89 5.47 36.24
CA ALA A 122 -2.95 6.64 37.13
C ALA A 122 -1.64 6.94 37.89
N ASP A 123 -0.78 5.93 38.08
CA ASP A 123 0.57 6.02 38.67
C ASP A 123 1.71 5.73 37.68
N LYS A 124 1.41 5.61 36.37
CA LYS A 124 2.36 5.29 35.29
C LYS A 124 2.41 6.36 34.19
N ILE A 125 1.94 7.57 34.50
CA ILE A 125 2.13 8.73 33.62
C ILE A 125 3.56 9.21 33.85
N GLU A 126 4.49 8.67 33.09
CA GLU A 126 5.91 9.05 33.13
C GLU A 126 6.17 10.33 32.33
N GLY A 127 7.18 11.08 32.77
CA GLY A 127 7.72 12.22 32.04
C GLY A 127 9.08 11.87 31.41
N ASP A 128 9.67 12.82 30.71
CA ASP A 128 10.97 12.64 30.05
C ASP A 128 12.11 13.24 30.88
N VAL A 129 13.31 12.66 30.78
CA VAL A 129 14.55 13.26 31.28
C VAL A 129 15.54 13.34 30.12
N TYR A 130 16.11 14.52 29.91
CA TYR A 130 17.05 14.77 28.82
C TYR A 130 18.49 14.86 29.36
N PRO A 131 19.49 14.29 28.66
CA PRO A 131 20.89 14.41 29.06
C PRO A 131 21.33 15.88 29.19
N PRO A 132 22.15 16.22 30.20
CA PRO A 132 22.61 17.59 30.42
C PRO A 132 23.78 17.95 29.48
N GLU A 133 23.52 18.02 28.18
CA GLU A 133 24.54 18.31 27.15
C GLU A 133 25.18 19.70 27.30
N ASP A 134 24.46 20.66 27.88
CA ASP A 134 24.90 22.03 28.17
C ASP A 134 25.22 22.27 29.65
N GLY A 135 25.18 21.22 30.49
CA GLY A 135 25.29 21.31 31.94
C GLY A 135 23.98 21.65 32.68
N SER A 136 22.85 21.79 31.97
CA SER A 136 21.52 22.00 32.55
C SER A 136 20.76 20.68 32.66
N TYR A 137 20.19 20.38 33.84
CA TYR A 137 19.31 19.21 34.01
C TYR A 137 17.89 19.54 33.53
N ASN A 138 17.46 18.91 32.44
CA ASN A 138 16.16 19.15 31.81
C ASN A 138 15.25 17.93 32.00
N PHE A 139 14.03 18.15 32.48
CA PHE A 139 13.00 17.10 32.58
C PHE A 139 11.62 17.66 32.23
N VAL A 140 10.73 16.77 31.78
CA VAL A 140 9.33 17.06 31.45
C VAL A 140 8.46 16.37 32.49
N GLN A 141 7.47 17.10 33.00
CA GLN A 141 6.45 16.55 33.88
C GLN A 141 5.07 16.81 33.27
N TYR A 142 4.25 15.77 33.16
CA TYR A 142 2.87 15.90 32.71
C TYR A 142 1.96 16.15 33.91
N GLU A 143 1.43 17.36 34.00
CA GLU A 143 0.51 17.76 35.06
C GLU A 143 -0.96 17.71 34.60
N PRO A 144 -1.91 17.47 35.52
CA PRO A 144 -3.32 17.60 35.22
C PRO A 144 -3.66 19.01 34.71
N LEU A 145 -4.61 19.11 33.77
CA LEU A 145 -5.04 20.39 33.21
C LEU A 145 -5.91 21.20 34.18
N GLY A 146 -6.64 20.52 35.08
CA GLY A 146 -7.60 21.15 36.00
C GLY A 146 -9.02 20.66 35.78
N VAL A 147 -9.95 21.59 35.58
CA VAL A 147 -11.36 21.26 35.29
C VAL A 147 -11.53 20.91 33.82
N VAL A 148 -12.01 19.70 33.54
CA VAL A 148 -12.31 19.17 32.21
C VAL A 148 -13.81 19.01 32.06
N ALA A 149 -14.39 19.57 30.99
CA ALA A 149 -15.79 19.30 30.66
C ALA A 149 -15.90 18.28 29.53
N CYS A 150 -16.64 17.21 29.79
CA CYS A 150 -16.92 16.13 28.87
C CYS A 150 -18.34 16.30 28.33
N ILE A 151 -18.49 16.63 27.05
CA ILE A 151 -19.78 16.81 26.39
C ILE A 151 -20.06 15.58 25.54
N SER A 152 -21.08 14.81 25.90
CA SER A 152 -21.40 13.54 25.25
C SER A 152 -22.45 13.67 24.14
N ALA A 153 -22.36 12.78 23.15
CA ALA A 153 -23.48 12.51 22.25
C ALA A 153 -24.51 11.60 22.94
N TRP A 154 -25.63 11.38 22.28
CA TRP A 154 -26.78 10.64 22.82
C TRP A 154 -26.82 9.15 22.50
N ASN A 155 -26.13 8.72 21.45
CA ASN A 155 -26.31 7.40 20.84
C ASN A 155 -25.82 6.22 21.68
N ALA A 156 -24.87 6.47 22.60
CA ALA A 156 -24.34 5.48 23.53
C ALA A 156 -23.70 6.19 24.74
N THR A 157 -24.50 6.90 25.56
CA THR A 157 -23.98 7.78 26.62
C THR A 157 -23.04 7.05 27.58
N TYR A 158 -23.37 5.79 27.89
CA TYR A 158 -22.59 4.92 28.77
C TYR A 158 -21.13 4.71 28.34
N LEU A 159 -20.84 4.63 27.04
CA LEU A 159 -19.47 4.46 26.55
C LEU A 159 -18.59 5.69 26.86
N TYR A 160 -19.18 6.89 26.87
CA TYR A 160 -18.43 8.11 27.10
C TYR A 160 -17.99 8.27 28.55
N TYR A 161 -18.54 7.52 29.51
CA TYR A 161 -18.00 7.47 30.87
C TYR A 161 -16.58 6.88 30.85
N ALA A 162 -16.39 5.76 30.15
CA ALA A 162 -15.09 5.14 29.99
C ALA A 162 -14.17 5.98 29.10
N TRP A 163 -14.66 6.50 27.97
CA TRP A 163 -13.81 7.17 26.99
C TRP A 163 -13.44 8.61 27.36
N LYS A 164 -14.20 9.26 28.25
CA LYS A 164 -13.95 10.66 28.64
C LYS A 164 -13.66 10.85 30.12
N ILE A 165 -14.44 10.24 31.01
CA ILE A 165 -14.31 10.46 32.46
C ILE A 165 -13.08 9.70 32.99
N ALA A 166 -12.95 8.40 32.68
CA ALA A 166 -11.86 7.57 33.18
C ALA A 166 -10.45 8.12 32.89
N PRO A 167 -10.08 8.49 31.63
CA PRO A 167 -8.76 9.06 31.36
C PRO A 167 -8.54 10.42 32.04
N ALA A 168 -9.57 11.28 32.10
CA ALA A 168 -9.45 12.58 32.75
C ALA A 168 -9.15 12.44 34.25
N LEU A 169 -9.86 11.52 34.93
CA LEU A 169 -9.66 11.22 36.35
C LEU A 169 -8.32 10.52 36.62
N ALA A 170 -7.90 9.58 35.77
CA ALA A 170 -6.60 8.92 35.91
C ALA A 170 -5.44 9.93 35.86
N ALA A 171 -5.55 10.90 34.94
CA ALA A 171 -4.62 12.03 34.82
C ALA A 171 -4.77 13.09 35.93
N GLY A 172 -5.65 12.90 36.93
CA GLY A 172 -5.78 13.77 38.10
C GLY A 172 -6.66 15.02 37.90
N ASN A 173 -7.42 15.11 36.81
CA ASN A 173 -8.35 16.22 36.57
C ASN A 173 -9.63 16.07 37.39
N THR A 174 -10.42 17.14 37.50
CA THR A 174 -11.83 17.07 37.90
C THR A 174 -12.73 17.20 36.67
N VAL A 175 -13.90 16.57 36.72
CA VAL A 175 -14.75 16.36 35.54
C VAL A 175 -16.14 16.95 35.75
N ILE A 176 -16.63 17.63 34.72
CA ILE A 176 -18.04 17.98 34.54
C ILE A 176 -18.53 17.26 33.30
N PHE A 177 -19.44 16.30 33.45
CA PHE A 177 -20.00 15.53 32.36
C PHE A 177 -21.36 16.09 31.97
N LYS A 178 -21.51 16.57 30.73
CA LYS A 178 -22.79 16.99 30.17
C LYS A 178 -23.44 15.83 29.45
N THR A 179 -24.49 15.26 30.03
CA THR A 179 -25.32 14.26 29.34
C THR A 179 -26.16 14.93 28.25
N SER A 180 -26.55 14.16 27.24
CA SER A 180 -27.44 14.65 26.19
C SER A 180 -28.86 14.87 26.73
N GLU A 181 -29.54 15.87 26.18
CA GLU A 181 -30.97 16.10 26.34
C GLU A 181 -31.85 14.92 25.88
N LYS A 182 -31.31 14.04 25.02
CA LYS A 182 -32.04 12.86 24.51
C LYS A 182 -31.90 11.62 25.40
N SER A 183 -30.79 11.49 26.12
CA SER A 183 -30.50 10.33 26.99
C SER A 183 -29.85 10.74 28.32
N PRO A 184 -30.56 11.49 29.17
CA PRO A 184 -29.99 12.00 30.41
C PRO A 184 -30.00 10.99 31.56
N LEU A 185 -30.97 10.06 31.58
CA LEU A 185 -31.31 9.27 32.77
C LEU A 185 -30.18 8.37 33.26
N GLY A 186 -29.49 7.68 32.34
CA GLY A 186 -28.36 6.81 32.69
C GLY A 186 -27.20 7.57 33.33
N GLY A 187 -26.89 8.76 32.83
CA GLY A 187 -25.81 9.60 33.38
C GLY A 187 -26.15 10.19 34.74
N LEU A 188 -27.41 10.62 34.93
CA LEU A 188 -27.88 11.07 36.24
C LEU A 188 -27.81 9.95 37.29
N PHE A 189 -28.20 8.72 36.91
CA PHE A 189 -28.05 7.55 37.78
C PHE A 189 -26.59 7.25 38.12
N VAL A 190 -25.67 7.31 37.15
CA VAL A 190 -24.25 7.00 37.36
C VAL A 190 -23.57 8.00 38.30
N GLY A 191 -24.07 9.23 38.42
CA GLY A 191 -23.56 10.23 39.36
C GLY A 191 -23.36 9.69 40.79
N LYS A 192 -24.39 9.07 41.37
CA LYS A 192 -24.31 8.52 42.74
C LYS A 192 -23.25 7.42 42.90
N LEU A 193 -22.97 6.65 41.83
CA LEU A 193 -21.98 5.57 41.90
C LEU A 193 -20.55 6.11 42.11
N PHE A 194 -20.27 7.33 41.63
CA PHE A 194 -19.00 8.00 41.96
C PHE A 194 -18.92 8.38 43.44
N ALA A 195 -20.01 8.88 44.03
CA ALA A 195 -20.06 9.15 45.46
C ALA A 195 -19.92 7.86 46.29
N GLU A 196 -20.62 6.78 45.91
CA GLU A 196 -20.53 5.46 46.55
C GLU A 196 -19.13 4.84 46.43
N ALA A 197 -18.42 5.06 45.32
CA ALA A 197 -17.01 4.65 45.16
C ALA A 197 -16.05 5.41 46.08
N GLY A 198 -16.49 6.52 46.66
CA GLY A 198 -15.71 7.37 47.57
C GLY A 198 -14.97 8.51 46.89
N PHE A 199 -15.38 8.93 45.67
CA PHE A 199 -14.81 10.12 45.06
C PHE A 199 -15.14 11.37 45.91
N PRO A 200 -14.15 12.25 46.17
CA PRO A 200 -14.41 13.48 46.92
C PRO A 200 -15.47 14.37 46.25
N PRO A 201 -16.26 15.13 47.04
CA PRO A 201 -17.24 16.06 46.49
C PRO A 201 -16.63 17.02 45.46
N GLY A 202 -17.31 17.15 44.32
CA GLY A 202 -16.95 18.06 43.24
C GLY A 202 -15.95 17.47 42.24
N VAL A 203 -15.34 16.31 42.50
CA VAL A 203 -14.41 15.68 41.53
C VAL A 203 -15.14 15.25 40.26
N VAL A 204 -16.37 14.76 40.39
CA VAL A 204 -17.23 14.38 39.27
C VAL A 204 -18.59 15.06 39.45
N ASN A 205 -19.03 15.78 38.42
CA ASN A 205 -20.33 16.45 38.39
C ASN A 205 -21.04 16.06 37.09
N PHE A 206 -22.35 15.82 37.15
CA PHE A 206 -23.19 15.59 35.98
C PHE A 206 -24.20 16.72 35.84
N VAL A 207 -24.22 17.30 34.64
CA VAL A 207 -25.21 18.28 34.22
C VAL A 207 -25.92 17.81 32.98
N THR A 208 -27.17 18.22 32.82
CA THR A 208 -28.05 17.85 31.71
C THR A 208 -28.41 19.10 30.93
N GLY A 209 -28.67 18.98 29.63
CA GLY A 209 -29.16 20.09 28.82
C GLY A 209 -28.75 19.95 27.36
N GLY A 210 -29.13 20.92 26.53
CA GLY A 210 -28.88 20.89 25.08
C GLY A 210 -27.57 21.54 24.63
N GLY A 211 -27.58 22.06 23.41
CA GLY A 211 -26.47 22.86 22.87
C GLY A 211 -26.17 24.14 23.65
N ALA A 212 -27.18 24.75 24.28
CA ALA A 212 -27.01 25.95 25.11
C ALA A 212 -26.14 25.68 26.34
N THR A 213 -26.43 24.61 27.10
CA THR A 213 -25.60 24.16 28.22
C THR A 213 -24.19 23.78 27.76
N GLY A 214 -24.06 23.13 26.59
CA GLY A 214 -22.76 22.84 25.98
C GLY A 214 -21.95 24.11 25.66
N HIS A 215 -22.61 25.17 25.18
CA HIS A 215 -21.98 26.46 24.94
C HIS A 215 -21.49 27.12 26.23
N LEU A 216 -22.31 27.12 27.29
CA LEU A 216 -21.91 27.63 28.61
C LEU A 216 -20.63 26.97 29.11
N LEU A 217 -20.55 25.63 29.04
CA LEU A 217 -19.34 24.89 29.38
C LEU A 217 -18.15 25.25 28.49
N ALA A 218 -18.35 25.32 27.17
CA ALA A 218 -17.28 25.64 26.22
C ALA A 218 -16.74 27.07 26.39
N ALA A 219 -17.60 28.03 26.78
CA ALA A 219 -17.25 29.43 26.98
C ALA A 219 -16.69 29.72 28.40
N HIS A 220 -16.95 28.86 29.39
CA HIS A 220 -16.61 29.16 30.77
C HIS A 220 -15.09 29.34 30.98
N PRO A 221 -14.62 30.42 31.65
CA PRO A 221 -13.20 30.80 31.69
C PRO A 221 -12.34 29.93 32.62
N LYS A 222 -12.94 29.20 33.56
CA LYS A 222 -12.22 28.31 34.50
C LYS A 222 -12.08 26.86 34.01
N ILE A 223 -12.77 26.48 32.93
CA ILE A 223 -12.61 25.16 32.31
C ILE A 223 -11.33 25.18 31.44
N ARG A 224 -10.53 24.11 31.52
CA ARG A 224 -9.19 24.03 30.87
C ARG A 224 -9.15 23.08 29.68
N MET A 225 -10.11 22.17 29.59
CA MET A 225 -10.28 21.33 28.42
C MET A 225 -11.76 21.01 28.16
N ILE A 226 -12.15 20.99 26.89
CA ILE A 226 -13.40 20.38 26.44
C ILE A 226 -13.09 19.07 25.72
N SER A 227 -13.72 17.98 26.15
CA SER A 227 -13.79 16.73 25.38
C SER A 227 -15.19 16.57 24.82
N PHE A 228 -15.36 16.87 23.53
CA PHE A 228 -16.66 16.87 22.86
C PHE A 228 -16.80 15.66 21.92
N THR A 229 -17.96 15.01 21.96
CA THR A 229 -18.39 14.08 20.91
C THR A 229 -19.76 14.50 20.39
N GLY A 230 -19.91 14.59 19.07
CA GLY A 230 -21.17 14.97 18.43
C GLY A 230 -21.00 15.38 16.97
N SER A 231 -21.96 16.14 16.43
CA SER A 231 -21.91 16.54 15.02
C SER A 231 -20.78 17.54 14.73
N THR A 232 -20.28 17.53 13.50
CA THR A 232 -19.25 18.46 13.02
C THR A 232 -19.65 19.92 13.22
N ASN A 233 -20.92 20.26 12.97
CA ASN A 233 -21.43 21.63 13.15
C ASN A 233 -21.42 22.06 14.62
N ALA A 234 -21.78 21.18 15.55
CA ALA A 234 -21.70 21.46 16.98
C ALA A 234 -20.25 21.54 17.46
N GLY A 235 -19.37 20.64 16.98
CA GLY A 235 -17.94 20.66 17.28
C GLY A 235 -17.26 21.97 16.88
N ARG A 236 -17.57 22.53 15.70
CA ARG A 236 -17.10 23.86 15.28
C ARG A 236 -17.51 24.96 16.28
N LYS A 237 -18.77 24.98 16.70
CA LYS A 237 -19.27 25.95 17.69
C LYS A 237 -18.58 25.82 19.05
N VAL A 238 -18.29 24.59 19.49
CA VAL A 238 -17.52 24.33 20.72
C VAL A 238 -16.10 24.87 20.59
N GLN A 239 -15.43 24.58 19.47
CA GLN A 239 -14.08 25.08 19.19
C GLN A 239 -14.03 26.61 19.19
N GLU A 240 -15.01 27.26 18.54
CA GLU A 240 -15.12 28.73 18.49
C GLU A 240 -15.32 29.32 19.89
N ALA A 241 -16.20 28.76 20.70
CA ALA A 241 -16.45 29.22 22.07
C ALA A 241 -15.21 29.04 22.96
N ALA A 242 -14.51 27.91 22.84
CA ALA A 242 -13.25 27.66 23.53
C ALA A 242 -12.15 28.67 23.14
N ALA A 243 -12.03 28.95 21.84
CA ALA A 243 -11.05 29.90 21.32
C ALA A 243 -11.33 31.34 21.78
N LYS A 244 -12.60 31.78 21.74
CA LYS A 244 -13.02 33.13 22.15
C LYS A 244 -12.94 33.38 23.65
N SER A 245 -12.92 32.35 24.47
CA SER A 245 -12.94 32.48 25.93
C SER A 245 -11.54 32.54 26.53
N ASN A 246 -10.81 31.43 26.57
CA ASN A 246 -9.53 31.33 27.25
C ASN A 246 -8.51 30.43 26.54
N LEU A 247 -8.72 30.14 25.25
CA LEU A 247 -7.89 29.24 24.44
C LEU A 247 -7.69 27.86 25.08
N LYS A 248 -8.71 27.38 25.83
CA LYS A 248 -8.69 26.04 26.44
C LYS A 248 -8.48 24.94 25.38
N LYS A 249 -7.88 23.82 25.80
CA LYS A 249 -7.71 22.65 24.93
C LYS A 249 -9.08 22.10 24.52
N VAL A 250 -9.19 21.61 23.29
CA VAL A 250 -10.42 20.97 22.79
C VAL A 250 -10.05 19.68 22.09
N SER A 251 -10.71 18.59 22.47
CA SER A 251 -10.70 17.31 21.78
C SER A 251 -12.07 17.11 21.12
N LEU A 252 -12.08 16.86 19.81
CA LEU A 252 -13.29 16.72 19.01
C LEU A 252 -13.34 15.32 18.39
N GLU A 253 -14.32 14.52 18.81
CA GLU A 253 -14.72 13.30 18.09
C GLU A 253 -16.02 13.59 17.35
N LEU A 254 -15.96 13.59 16.02
CA LEU A 254 -17.04 14.09 15.17
C LEU A 254 -17.65 12.98 14.31
N GLY A 255 -18.63 13.36 13.50
CA GLY A 255 -19.30 12.45 12.57
C GLY A 255 -18.39 11.83 11.53
N GLY A 256 -18.79 10.68 11.00
CA GLY A 256 -18.02 9.89 10.04
C GLY A 256 -18.85 9.43 8.84
N LYS A 257 -18.16 9.23 7.71
CA LYS A 257 -18.71 8.50 6.55
C LYS A 257 -17.81 7.32 6.22
N SER A 258 -17.66 6.42 7.19
CA SER A 258 -16.65 5.35 7.14
C SER A 258 -16.89 4.40 5.97
N PRO A 259 -15.85 4.11 5.16
CA PRO A 259 -15.93 3.11 4.10
C PRO A 259 -15.63 1.70 4.62
N ALA A 260 -16.35 0.71 4.12
CA ALA A 260 -15.94 -0.69 4.10
C ALA A 260 -15.62 -1.08 2.66
N ILE A 261 -14.58 -1.90 2.46
CA ILE A 261 -14.13 -2.35 1.15
C ILE A 261 -14.07 -3.88 1.18
N VAL A 262 -14.77 -4.54 0.25
CA VAL A 262 -14.86 -5.99 0.15
C VAL A 262 -14.23 -6.45 -1.16
N PHE A 263 -13.15 -7.20 -1.05
CA PHE A 263 -12.42 -7.77 -2.20
C PHE A 263 -12.99 -9.12 -2.61
N GLU A 264 -12.65 -9.59 -3.81
CA GLU A 264 -13.12 -10.86 -4.38
C GLU A 264 -12.88 -12.07 -3.46
N ASP A 265 -11.73 -12.09 -2.81
CA ASP A 265 -11.27 -13.16 -1.92
C ASP A 265 -11.81 -13.05 -0.50
N ALA A 266 -12.68 -12.07 -0.23
CA ALA A 266 -13.29 -11.90 1.08
C ALA A 266 -14.18 -13.11 1.42
N ASP A 267 -14.00 -13.63 2.63
CA ASP A 267 -14.92 -14.61 3.21
C ASP A 267 -16.30 -13.96 3.41
N LEU A 268 -17.22 -14.22 2.48
CA LEU A 268 -18.57 -13.67 2.52
C LEU A 268 -19.37 -14.15 3.74
N GLN A 269 -19.05 -15.32 4.31
CA GLN A 269 -19.73 -15.82 5.51
C GLN A 269 -19.37 -14.96 6.74
N ASN A 270 -18.16 -14.41 6.76
CA ASN A 270 -17.72 -13.46 7.79
C ASN A 270 -18.09 -12.00 7.44
N ALA A 271 -17.96 -11.60 6.18
CA ALA A 271 -18.16 -10.21 5.76
C ALA A 271 -19.62 -9.77 5.89
N VAL A 272 -20.58 -10.58 5.44
CA VAL A 272 -22.01 -10.22 5.44
C VAL A 272 -22.53 -9.92 6.85
N PRO A 273 -22.33 -10.78 7.88
CA PRO A 273 -22.78 -10.46 9.23
C PRO A 273 -22.20 -9.16 9.78
N ASN A 274 -20.95 -8.83 9.48
CA ASN A 274 -20.35 -7.57 9.92
C ASN A 274 -20.93 -6.35 9.18
N LEU A 275 -21.16 -6.48 7.87
CA LEU A 275 -21.74 -5.43 7.02
C LEU A 275 -23.24 -5.23 7.23
N ALA A 276 -23.95 -6.24 7.74
CA ALA A 276 -25.35 -6.16 8.10
C ALA A 276 -25.54 -5.90 9.60
N HIS A 277 -25.23 -6.87 10.46
CA HIS A 277 -25.43 -6.72 11.92
C HIS A 277 -24.56 -5.62 12.51
N GLY A 278 -23.28 -5.55 12.13
CA GLY A 278 -22.38 -4.50 12.64
C GLY A 278 -22.82 -3.10 12.22
N PHE A 279 -23.26 -2.93 10.96
CA PHE A 279 -23.77 -1.65 10.46
C PHE A 279 -25.13 -1.26 11.07
N LEU A 280 -26.06 -2.21 11.15
CA LEU A 280 -27.42 -1.98 11.64
C LEU A 280 -27.52 -1.99 13.17
N PHE A 281 -26.43 -2.26 13.87
CA PHE A 281 -26.36 -2.10 15.31
C PHE A 281 -26.80 -0.68 15.71
N ASN A 282 -27.64 -0.59 16.75
CA ASN A 282 -28.24 0.67 17.20
C ASN A 282 -28.94 1.46 16.08
N SER A 283 -29.51 0.74 15.11
CA SER A 283 -30.21 1.30 13.95
C SER A 283 -29.34 2.26 13.12
N GLY A 284 -28.05 1.95 13.01
CA GLY A 284 -27.06 2.73 12.27
C GLY A 284 -26.63 4.04 12.95
N GLN A 285 -27.03 4.27 14.20
CA GLN A 285 -26.67 5.46 14.99
C GLN A 285 -25.30 5.27 15.67
N VAL A 286 -24.28 5.02 14.84
CA VAL A 286 -22.91 4.73 15.27
C VAL A 286 -21.96 5.61 14.47
N CYS A 287 -21.12 6.40 15.15
CA CYS A 287 -20.20 7.36 14.51
C CYS A 287 -19.19 6.71 13.53
N ALA A 288 -18.80 5.47 13.80
CA ALA A 288 -17.90 4.69 12.96
C ALA A 288 -18.61 3.74 11.99
N ALA A 289 -19.95 3.83 11.85
CA ALA A 289 -20.71 2.94 10.97
C ALA A 289 -20.15 2.94 9.55
N ALA A 290 -19.93 1.75 9.00
CA ALA A 290 -19.52 1.51 7.62
C ALA A 290 -20.64 1.84 6.63
N SER A 291 -21.00 3.12 6.55
CA SER A 291 -22.14 3.65 5.79
C SER A 291 -21.85 3.82 4.29
N ARG A 292 -20.61 3.56 3.86
CA ARG A 292 -20.23 3.37 2.46
C ARG A 292 -19.63 2.00 2.25
N LEU A 293 -20.10 1.27 1.27
CA LEU A 293 -19.58 -0.04 0.90
C LEU A 293 -19.03 -0.02 -0.52
N TYR A 294 -17.76 -0.37 -0.67
CA TYR A 294 -17.12 -0.62 -1.96
C TYR A 294 -16.92 -2.13 -2.10
N VAL A 295 -17.34 -2.70 -3.22
CA VAL A 295 -17.27 -4.16 -3.46
C VAL A 295 -16.60 -4.44 -4.79
N HIS A 296 -15.89 -5.56 -4.87
CA HIS A 296 -15.31 -6.07 -6.12
C HIS A 296 -16.39 -6.66 -7.06
N GLU A 297 -16.33 -6.39 -8.36
CA GLU A 297 -17.35 -6.78 -9.36
C GLU A 297 -17.80 -8.23 -9.24
N SER A 298 -16.84 -9.15 -9.24
CA SER A 298 -17.09 -10.58 -9.37
C SER A 298 -17.96 -11.14 -8.25
N ILE A 299 -18.00 -10.46 -7.10
CA ILE A 299 -18.83 -10.81 -5.95
C ILE A 299 -19.96 -9.80 -5.70
N SER A 300 -20.01 -8.66 -6.40
CA SER A 300 -20.94 -7.56 -6.15
C SER A 300 -22.40 -8.01 -6.20
N THR A 301 -22.83 -8.67 -7.27
CA THR A 301 -24.22 -9.14 -7.41
C THR A 301 -24.61 -10.13 -6.31
N LYS A 302 -23.70 -11.07 -5.98
CA LYS A 302 -23.91 -12.06 -4.91
C LYS A 302 -23.97 -11.39 -3.54
N LEU A 303 -23.04 -10.48 -3.25
CA LEU A 303 -22.99 -9.77 -1.98
C LEU A 303 -24.23 -8.90 -1.79
N ILE A 304 -24.65 -8.14 -2.81
CA ILE A 304 -25.87 -7.32 -2.77
C ILE A 304 -27.09 -8.18 -2.48
N ALA A 305 -27.22 -9.35 -3.11
CA ALA A 305 -28.34 -10.26 -2.88
C ALA A 305 -28.37 -10.76 -1.43
N VAL A 306 -27.25 -11.25 -0.90
CA VAL A 306 -27.17 -11.76 0.47
C VAL A 306 -27.32 -10.64 1.51
N LEU A 307 -26.77 -9.44 1.24
CA LEU A 307 -26.96 -8.27 2.10
C LEU A 307 -28.43 -7.83 2.12
N LYS A 308 -29.10 -7.81 0.97
CA LYS A 308 -30.54 -7.53 0.88
C LYS A 308 -31.33 -8.50 1.74
N GLU A 309 -31.08 -9.81 1.62
CA GLU A 309 -31.76 -10.83 2.44
C GLU A 309 -31.51 -10.62 3.93
N SER A 310 -30.27 -10.31 4.32
CA SER A 310 -29.93 -10.04 5.72
C SER A 310 -30.61 -8.78 6.26
N PHE A 311 -30.64 -7.69 5.48
CA PHE A 311 -31.34 -6.45 5.84
C PHE A 311 -32.85 -6.66 5.97
N GLU A 312 -33.45 -7.43 5.06
CA GLU A 312 -34.88 -7.77 5.10
C GLU A 312 -35.21 -8.67 6.29
N ALA A 313 -34.37 -9.67 6.60
CA ALA A 313 -34.54 -10.52 7.77
C ALA A 313 -34.45 -9.72 9.08
N ILE A 314 -33.50 -8.79 9.20
CA ILE A 314 -33.39 -7.89 10.36
C ILE A 314 -34.61 -6.96 10.44
N SER A 315 -35.07 -6.45 9.30
CA SER A 315 -36.27 -5.59 9.20
C SER A 315 -37.54 -6.27 9.72
N GLN A 316 -37.65 -7.60 9.61
CA GLN A 316 -38.78 -8.35 10.16
C GLN A 316 -38.85 -8.31 11.69
N GLY A 317 -37.71 -8.11 12.38
CA GLY A 317 -37.64 -7.99 13.83
C GLY A 317 -38.01 -6.60 14.39
N LEU A 318 -38.15 -5.58 13.52
CA LEU A 318 -38.53 -4.22 13.92
C LEU A 318 -39.92 -4.16 14.55
N GLY A 319 -40.12 -3.18 15.42
CA GLY A 319 -41.38 -2.97 16.16
C GLY A 319 -41.47 -3.73 17.49
N SER A 320 -40.48 -4.58 17.79
CA SER A 320 -40.33 -5.21 19.10
C SER A 320 -39.82 -4.20 20.14
N SER A 321 -40.13 -4.44 21.41
CA SER A 321 -39.64 -3.59 22.50
C SER A 321 -38.11 -3.64 22.58
N PRO A 322 -37.40 -2.50 22.68
CA PRO A 322 -35.95 -2.49 22.89
C PRO A 322 -35.55 -3.08 24.25
N LEU A 323 -36.50 -3.24 25.18
CA LEU A 323 -36.27 -3.90 26.47
C LEU A 323 -36.36 -5.43 26.41
N ASP A 324 -36.80 -6.01 25.30
CA ASP A 324 -36.71 -7.45 25.10
C ASP A 324 -35.25 -7.82 24.73
N PRO A 325 -34.58 -8.70 25.50
CA PRO A 325 -33.22 -9.13 25.20
C PRO A 325 -33.04 -9.80 23.82
N LYS A 326 -34.13 -10.24 23.18
CA LYS A 326 -34.11 -10.82 21.82
C LYS A 326 -34.18 -9.78 20.71
N THR A 327 -34.52 -8.53 21.03
CA THR A 327 -34.58 -7.45 20.04
C THR A 327 -33.17 -7.11 19.57
N PHE A 328 -32.94 -7.18 18.25
CA PHE A 328 -31.66 -6.84 17.65
C PHE A 328 -31.58 -5.38 17.18
N ILE A 329 -32.68 -4.87 16.62
CA ILE A 329 -32.76 -3.52 16.03
C ILE A 329 -33.93 -2.75 16.65
N GLY A 330 -33.68 -1.50 17.04
CA GLY A 330 -34.65 -0.63 17.71
C GLY A 330 -35.15 0.53 16.83
N PRO A 331 -35.92 1.47 17.37
CA PRO A 331 -36.24 2.72 16.68
C PRO A 331 -34.99 3.63 16.61
N VAL A 332 -35.07 4.69 15.80
CA VAL A 332 -34.11 5.80 15.90
C VAL A 332 -34.49 6.74 17.05
N ALA A 333 -33.53 7.55 17.49
CA ALA A 333 -33.56 8.24 18.78
C ALA A 333 -34.80 9.09 19.08
N ASP A 334 -35.26 9.87 18.09
CA ASP A 334 -36.36 10.80 18.22
C ASP A 334 -36.94 11.19 16.86
N SER A 335 -38.03 11.97 16.90
CA SER A 335 -38.70 12.49 15.69
C SER A 335 -37.76 13.32 14.81
N ALA A 336 -36.91 14.16 15.40
CA ALA A 336 -35.99 15.01 14.64
C ALA A 336 -34.96 14.18 13.84
N GLN A 337 -34.42 13.12 14.45
CA GLN A 337 -33.51 12.21 13.76
C GLN A 337 -34.26 11.38 12.71
N PHE A 338 -35.47 10.91 13.04
CA PHE A 338 -36.35 10.20 12.09
C PHE A 338 -36.61 11.02 10.83
N GLU A 339 -37.07 12.26 10.97
CA GLU A 339 -37.33 13.18 9.85
C GLU A 339 -36.07 13.45 9.03
N THR A 340 -34.92 13.58 9.70
CA THR A 340 -33.62 13.78 9.04
C THR A 340 -33.24 12.58 8.17
N ILE A 341 -33.35 11.36 8.70
CA ILE A 341 -33.02 10.14 7.96
C ILE A 341 -34.01 9.95 6.80
N MET A 342 -35.31 10.13 7.04
CA MET A 342 -36.33 10.02 5.98
C MET A 342 -36.09 11.02 4.85
N ARG A 343 -35.67 12.26 5.16
CA ARG A 343 -35.25 13.23 4.15
C ARG A 343 -34.07 12.74 3.31
N TYR A 344 -33.04 12.16 3.93
CA TYR A 344 -31.91 11.57 3.20
C TYR A 344 -32.33 10.40 2.32
N ILE A 345 -33.27 9.57 2.77
CA ILE A 345 -33.83 8.47 1.98
C ILE A 345 -34.56 9.01 0.74
N GLU A 346 -35.40 10.03 0.90
CA GLU A 346 -36.12 10.65 -0.22
C GLU A 346 -35.19 11.36 -1.23
N GLU A 347 -34.06 11.92 -0.76
CA GLU A 347 -33.00 12.43 -1.63
C GLU A 347 -32.21 11.30 -2.31
N GLY A 348 -31.96 10.20 -1.59
CA GLY A 348 -31.30 8.99 -2.11
C GLY A 348 -32.08 8.34 -3.24
N LYS A 349 -33.41 8.21 -3.11
CA LYS A 349 -34.31 7.69 -4.16
C LYS A 349 -34.20 8.45 -5.48
N LYS A 350 -33.74 9.71 -5.46
CA LYS A 350 -33.55 10.56 -6.66
C LYS A 350 -32.16 10.45 -7.27
N SER A 351 -31.19 9.91 -6.53
CA SER A 351 -29.76 9.97 -6.88
C SER A 351 -29.07 8.61 -6.88
N ALA A 352 -29.75 7.54 -6.49
CA ALA A 352 -29.25 6.18 -6.41
C ALA A 352 -30.40 5.19 -6.65
N LYS A 353 -30.07 3.92 -6.93
CA LYS A 353 -31.05 2.84 -7.04
C LYS A 353 -31.34 2.24 -5.67
N LEU A 354 -32.60 2.28 -5.24
CA LEU A 354 -33.06 1.64 -4.00
C LEU A 354 -33.16 0.11 -4.20
N ILE A 355 -32.49 -0.66 -3.35
CA ILE A 355 -32.50 -2.13 -3.38
C ILE A 355 -33.52 -2.70 -2.38
N THR A 356 -33.59 -2.16 -1.16
CA THR A 356 -34.55 -2.57 -0.13
C THR A 356 -34.75 -1.45 0.90
N GLY A 357 -35.82 -1.54 1.67
CA GLY A 357 -36.21 -0.58 2.71
C GLY A 357 -36.70 0.76 2.16
N GLY A 358 -36.29 1.85 2.82
CA GLY A 358 -36.61 3.21 2.40
C GLY A 358 -37.95 3.76 2.91
N ASN A 359 -38.58 3.09 3.89
CA ASN A 359 -39.84 3.52 4.49
C ASN A 359 -39.80 3.45 6.03
N GLN A 360 -40.81 4.06 6.65
CA GLN A 360 -41.13 3.82 8.05
C GLN A 360 -41.72 2.43 8.23
N LYS A 361 -41.37 1.77 9.35
CA LYS A 361 -42.01 0.52 9.76
C LYS A 361 -43.14 0.80 10.76
N GLY A 362 -44.36 0.38 10.42
CA GLY A 362 -45.54 0.56 11.28
C GLY A 362 -46.04 2.02 11.33
N ASP A 363 -46.99 2.28 12.23
CA ASP A 363 -47.66 3.58 12.42
C ASP A 363 -47.27 4.30 13.73
N LYS A 364 -46.45 3.64 14.56
CA LYS A 364 -46.01 4.14 15.87
C LYS A 364 -44.50 4.01 16.02
N GLY A 365 -43.93 4.91 16.82
CA GLY A 365 -42.49 4.98 17.05
C GLY A 365 -41.69 5.42 15.83
N TYR A 366 -40.38 5.49 16.01
CA TYR A 366 -39.45 5.99 15.01
C TYR A 366 -38.68 4.85 14.33
N PHE A 367 -39.37 3.83 13.85
CA PHE A 367 -38.74 2.70 13.17
C PHE A 367 -38.55 2.96 11.69
N ILE A 368 -37.33 2.79 11.19
CA ILE A 368 -36.98 2.95 9.77
C ILE A 368 -36.48 1.61 9.24
N GLU A 369 -36.99 1.18 8.10
CA GLU A 369 -36.55 -0.05 7.44
C GLU A 369 -35.06 0.06 7.04
N PRO A 370 -34.21 -0.91 7.39
CA PRO A 370 -32.86 -1.03 6.86
C PRO A 370 -32.83 -0.82 5.34
N THR A 371 -32.07 0.17 4.91
CA THR A 371 -32.12 0.70 3.54
C THR A 371 -30.78 0.49 2.85
N ILE A 372 -30.81 -0.01 1.62
CA ILE A 372 -29.63 -0.13 0.75
C ILE A 372 -29.86 0.67 -0.53
N PHE A 373 -28.95 1.60 -0.80
CA PHE A 373 -28.82 2.26 -2.10
C PHE A 373 -27.58 1.73 -2.82
N VAL A 374 -27.72 1.45 -4.11
CA VAL A 374 -26.59 1.13 -5.00
C VAL A 374 -26.44 2.20 -6.07
N ASP A 375 -25.23 2.33 -6.57
CA ASP A 375 -24.83 3.24 -7.64
C ASP A 375 -25.25 4.70 -7.38
N PRO A 376 -24.98 5.24 -6.17
CA PRO A 376 -25.29 6.62 -5.87
C PRO A 376 -24.47 7.54 -6.74
N SER A 377 -25.08 8.61 -7.26
CA SER A 377 -24.35 9.60 -8.03
C SER A 377 -23.19 10.20 -7.19
N PRO A 378 -22.06 10.56 -7.83
CA PRO A 378 -20.87 11.00 -7.09
C PRO A 378 -21.09 12.22 -6.18
N ASP A 379 -22.06 13.07 -6.53
CA ASP A 379 -22.45 14.27 -5.76
C ASP A 379 -23.62 14.03 -4.79
N SER A 380 -24.15 12.81 -4.73
CA SER A 380 -25.27 12.49 -3.87
C SER A 380 -24.93 12.66 -2.39
N LYS A 381 -25.89 13.21 -1.65
CA LYS A 381 -25.77 13.37 -0.20
C LYS A 381 -25.70 12.02 0.52
N VAL A 382 -26.38 10.99 0.01
CA VAL A 382 -26.31 9.65 0.60
C VAL A 382 -24.92 9.02 0.53
N LEU A 383 -24.10 9.41 -0.45
CA LEU A 383 -22.69 9.02 -0.54
C LEU A 383 -21.78 9.92 0.31
N ARG A 384 -22.01 11.25 0.33
CA ARG A 384 -21.07 12.22 0.93
C ARG A 384 -21.33 12.59 2.38
N GLU A 385 -22.59 12.59 2.81
CA GLU A 385 -23.00 13.10 4.12
C GLU A 385 -23.30 11.95 5.09
N GLU A 386 -22.97 12.16 6.36
CA GLU A 386 -23.33 11.25 7.44
C GLU A 386 -24.85 11.32 7.68
N ILE A 387 -25.53 10.18 7.50
CA ILE A 387 -26.99 10.05 7.69
C ILE A 387 -27.31 9.73 9.14
N PHE A 388 -26.44 8.96 9.81
CA PHE A 388 -26.60 8.52 11.19
C PHE A 388 -27.91 7.74 11.42
N GLY A 389 -28.16 6.76 10.56
CA GLY A 389 -29.34 5.92 10.49
C GLY A 389 -29.08 4.66 9.65
N PRO A 390 -30.07 3.76 9.50
CA PRO A 390 -29.86 2.44 8.90
C PRO A 390 -29.87 2.49 7.37
N VAL A 391 -29.04 3.36 6.77
CA VAL A 391 -28.99 3.62 5.33
C VAL A 391 -27.57 3.40 4.80
N LEU A 392 -27.39 2.32 4.04
CA LEU A 392 -26.12 1.95 3.41
C LEU A 392 -26.07 2.45 1.96
N ALA A 393 -24.96 3.09 1.58
CA ALA A 393 -24.67 3.45 0.19
C ALA A 393 -23.55 2.55 -0.36
N LEU A 394 -23.81 1.83 -1.45
CA LEU A 394 -22.84 0.96 -2.12
C LEU A 394 -22.43 1.56 -3.46
N ASP A 395 -21.13 1.64 -3.73
CA ASP A 395 -20.53 2.24 -4.93
C ASP A 395 -19.64 1.21 -5.66
N ASP A 396 -19.91 0.98 -6.96
CA ASP A 396 -19.28 -0.01 -7.85
C ASP A 396 -18.26 0.60 -8.84
N THR A 397 -17.91 1.89 -8.71
CA THR A 397 -17.13 2.64 -9.73
C THR A 397 -15.70 2.15 -9.98
N LYS A 398 -15.15 1.28 -9.11
CA LYS A 398 -13.86 0.59 -9.33
C LYS A 398 -13.90 -0.31 -10.57
N ASP A 399 -15.02 -0.99 -10.79
CA ASP A 399 -15.14 -2.02 -11.83
C ASP A 399 -15.27 -1.39 -13.21
N THR A 400 -15.96 -0.25 -13.31
CA THR A 400 -15.98 0.55 -14.54
C THR A 400 -14.57 1.03 -14.95
N GLN A 401 -13.71 1.35 -13.97
CA GLN A 401 -12.33 1.80 -14.22
C GLN A 401 -11.42 0.64 -14.64
N ILE A 402 -11.54 -0.51 -13.99
CA ILE A 402 -10.79 -1.73 -14.35
C ILE A 402 -11.25 -2.27 -15.70
N SER A 403 -12.56 -2.32 -15.97
CA SER A 403 -13.13 -2.77 -17.24
C SER A 403 -12.73 -1.87 -18.41
N PHE A 404 -12.64 -0.55 -18.19
CA PHE A 404 -12.07 0.37 -19.18
C PHE A 404 -10.60 0.04 -19.48
N LEU A 405 -9.77 -0.14 -18.44
CA LEU A 405 -8.37 -0.54 -18.62
C LEU A 405 -8.23 -1.90 -19.31
N GLN A 406 -9.03 -2.91 -18.94
CA GLN A 406 -9.03 -4.22 -19.60
C GLN A 406 -9.41 -4.12 -21.08
N SER A 407 -10.44 -3.35 -21.40
CA SER A 407 -10.85 -3.12 -22.80
C SER A 407 -9.74 -2.43 -23.58
N PHE A 408 -9.03 -1.50 -22.96
CA PHE A 408 -7.93 -0.77 -23.58
C PHE A 408 -6.70 -1.65 -23.79
N VAL A 409 -6.40 -2.54 -22.85
CA VAL A 409 -5.34 -3.55 -22.98
C VAL A 409 -5.67 -4.55 -24.09
N ARG A 410 -6.94 -4.97 -24.18
CA ARG A 410 -7.44 -5.90 -25.21
C ARG A 410 -7.42 -5.34 -26.62
N ALA A 411 -7.49 -4.02 -26.78
CA ALA A 411 -7.42 -3.38 -28.08
C ALA A 411 -5.96 -3.34 -28.58
N PRO A 412 -5.61 -4.03 -29.69
CA PRO A 412 -4.27 -3.99 -30.22
C PRO A 412 -3.90 -2.57 -30.70
N SER A 413 -2.67 -2.16 -30.43
CA SER A 413 -2.12 -0.86 -30.86
C SER A 413 -0.64 -0.92 -31.27
N PRO A 414 -0.21 -1.92 -32.08
CA PRO A 414 1.19 -2.05 -32.47
C PRO A 414 1.65 -0.84 -33.31
N ASN A 415 2.81 -0.28 -33.00
CA ASN A 415 3.52 0.70 -33.83
C ASN A 415 5.00 0.75 -33.36
N PRO A 416 6.04 0.61 -34.23
CA PRO A 416 6.05 0.49 -35.70
C PRO A 416 6.49 -0.89 -36.25
N PRO A 417 5.95 -1.35 -37.41
CA PRO A 417 4.79 -0.79 -38.10
C PRO A 417 3.47 -1.25 -37.44
N GLY A 418 2.43 -0.43 -37.55
CA GLY A 418 1.06 -0.85 -37.22
C GLY A 418 0.08 0.31 -37.04
N GLN A 419 -1.08 0.02 -36.44
CA GLN A 419 -2.21 0.95 -36.30
C GLN A 419 -2.71 0.99 -34.86
N THR A 420 -3.22 2.14 -34.44
CA THR A 420 -3.70 2.39 -33.06
C THR A 420 -5.19 2.69 -32.99
N ALA A 421 -5.89 2.69 -34.14
CA ALA A 421 -7.31 3.06 -34.24
C ALA A 421 -8.24 2.27 -33.30
N ALA A 422 -7.96 0.98 -33.05
CA ALA A 422 -8.74 0.15 -32.14
C ALA A 422 -8.62 0.63 -30.68
N ALA A 423 -7.40 0.95 -30.24
CA ALA A 423 -7.16 1.47 -28.89
C ALA A 423 -7.72 2.90 -28.73
N ALA A 424 -7.64 3.72 -29.79
CA ALA A 424 -8.28 5.03 -29.84
C ALA A 424 -9.80 4.94 -29.67
N ALA A 425 -10.45 3.96 -30.33
CA ALA A 425 -11.89 3.74 -30.22
C ALA A 425 -12.35 3.41 -28.79
N VAL A 426 -11.52 2.69 -28.01
CA VAL A 426 -11.84 2.40 -26.60
C VAL A 426 -11.90 3.69 -25.77
N ILE A 427 -10.92 4.58 -25.94
CA ILE A 427 -10.86 5.87 -25.24
C ILE A 427 -12.02 6.77 -25.65
N THR A 428 -12.31 6.89 -26.94
CA THR A 428 -13.38 7.76 -27.43
C THR A 428 -14.76 7.28 -27.02
N ASN A 429 -15.02 5.96 -27.06
CA ASN A 429 -16.26 5.37 -26.55
C ASN A 429 -16.43 5.65 -25.05
N PHE A 430 -15.36 5.53 -24.27
CA PHE A 430 -15.38 5.84 -22.84
C PHE A 430 -15.70 7.33 -22.59
N LEU A 431 -15.02 8.26 -23.26
CA LEU A 431 -15.32 9.69 -23.15
C LEU A 431 -16.76 10.03 -23.58
N ALA A 432 -17.22 9.45 -24.70
CA ALA A 432 -18.59 9.61 -25.20
C ALA A 432 -19.64 9.14 -24.18
N SER A 433 -19.42 7.98 -23.55
CA SER A 433 -20.31 7.45 -22.51
C SER A 433 -20.44 8.36 -21.29
N LYS A 434 -19.46 9.25 -21.07
CA LYS A 434 -19.45 10.25 -19.99
C LYS A 434 -19.91 11.64 -20.47
N GLY A 435 -20.34 11.77 -21.72
CA GLY A 435 -20.80 13.03 -22.31
C GLY A 435 -19.68 14.07 -22.47
N ILE A 436 -18.43 13.61 -22.65
CA ILE A 436 -17.26 14.48 -22.77
C ILE A 436 -16.90 14.65 -24.26
N PRO A 437 -16.82 15.89 -24.76
CA PRO A 437 -16.42 16.13 -26.15
C PRO A 437 -14.93 15.81 -26.35
N TYR A 438 -14.60 15.26 -27.51
CA TYR A 438 -13.23 14.98 -27.95
C TYR A 438 -13.08 15.24 -29.45
N GLU A 439 -11.84 15.37 -29.90
CA GLU A 439 -11.44 15.50 -31.31
C GLU A 439 -10.38 14.45 -31.63
N LEU A 440 -10.34 14.01 -32.89
CA LEU A 440 -9.31 13.14 -33.43
C LEU A 440 -8.45 13.93 -34.41
N ILE A 441 -7.14 13.99 -34.16
CA ILE A 441 -6.14 14.59 -35.06
C ILE A 441 -5.29 13.44 -35.59
N GLU A 442 -5.32 13.16 -36.89
CA GLU A 442 -4.69 11.99 -37.50
C GLU A 442 -3.64 12.43 -38.54
N PRO A 443 -2.38 12.66 -38.13
CA PRO A 443 -1.31 13.10 -39.03
C PRO A 443 -0.86 11.98 -39.97
N GLN A 444 -0.96 10.74 -39.49
CA GLN A 444 -0.62 9.53 -40.21
C GLN A 444 -1.84 8.60 -40.24
N PRO A 445 -2.26 8.08 -41.41
CA PRO A 445 -3.42 7.21 -41.52
C PRO A 445 -3.31 5.97 -40.62
N GLY A 446 -4.36 5.69 -39.86
CA GLY A 446 -4.44 4.59 -38.87
C GLY A 446 -3.83 4.92 -37.50
N GLN A 447 -3.36 6.17 -37.29
CA GLN A 447 -2.67 6.60 -36.06
C GLN A 447 -3.28 7.90 -35.49
N PRO A 448 -4.56 7.88 -35.04
CA PRO A 448 -5.23 9.09 -34.56
C PRO A 448 -4.79 9.50 -33.14
N ASN A 449 -4.52 10.78 -32.93
CA ASN A 449 -4.35 11.38 -31.60
C ASN A 449 -5.70 11.83 -31.06
N ILE A 450 -6.05 11.42 -29.83
CA ILE A 450 -7.29 11.79 -29.15
C ILE A 450 -7.03 12.99 -28.25
N VAL A 451 -7.75 14.08 -28.50
CA VAL A 451 -7.57 15.33 -27.75
C VAL A 451 -8.89 15.87 -27.20
N SER A 452 -8.86 16.45 -26.00
CA SER A 452 -10.00 17.11 -25.37
C SER A 452 -9.54 18.26 -24.47
N SER A 453 -10.36 19.28 -24.26
CA SER A 453 -10.05 20.35 -23.30
C SER A 453 -11.30 20.98 -22.70
N PHE A 454 -11.19 21.47 -21.47
CA PHE A 454 -12.22 22.30 -20.83
C PHE A 454 -11.63 23.46 -20.02
N GLN A 455 -12.45 24.49 -19.79
CA GLN A 455 -12.16 25.62 -18.91
C GLN A 455 -12.91 25.46 -17.58
N GLY A 456 -12.25 25.79 -16.48
CA GLY A 456 -12.84 25.81 -15.14
C GLY A 456 -13.80 26.98 -14.93
N GLY A 457 -14.84 26.76 -14.14
CA GLY A 457 -15.93 27.73 -13.90
C GLY A 457 -15.58 28.89 -12.96
N LEU A 458 -14.47 28.82 -12.23
CA LEU A 458 -14.05 29.86 -11.27
C LEU A 458 -13.17 30.96 -11.87
N GLY A 459 -12.98 30.96 -13.21
CA GLY A 459 -12.23 31.97 -13.93
C GLY A 459 -10.80 31.54 -14.33
N PRO A 460 -9.94 32.50 -14.73
CA PRO A 460 -8.62 32.22 -15.25
C PRO A 460 -7.69 31.61 -14.19
N GLY A 461 -6.71 30.85 -14.65
CA GLY A 461 -5.76 30.10 -13.82
C GLY A 461 -4.82 29.27 -14.69
N PRO A 462 -4.01 28.39 -14.08
CA PRO A 462 -3.02 27.60 -14.80
C PRO A 462 -3.65 26.63 -15.81
N ARG A 463 -2.92 26.31 -16.87
CA ARG A 463 -3.25 25.29 -17.86
C ARG A 463 -2.47 24.01 -17.58
N VAL A 464 -3.19 22.93 -17.31
CA VAL A 464 -2.61 21.59 -17.06
C VAL A 464 -2.87 20.69 -18.27
N VAL A 465 -1.82 20.03 -18.76
CA VAL A 465 -1.93 19.01 -19.81
C VAL A 465 -1.78 17.63 -19.19
N LEU A 466 -2.70 16.72 -19.49
CA LEU A 466 -2.60 15.29 -19.21
C LEU A 466 -2.20 14.60 -20.52
N ASN A 467 -0.96 14.11 -20.61
CA ASN A 467 -0.45 13.49 -21.83
C ASN A 467 -0.08 12.02 -21.57
N GLY A 468 -0.52 11.13 -22.45
CA GLY A 468 0.01 9.78 -22.54
C GLY A 468 -0.08 9.23 -23.96
N HIS A 469 0.58 8.10 -24.22
CA HIS A 469 0.54 7.44 -25.53
C HIS A 469 -0.24 6.12 -25.49
N ILE A 470 -0.67 5.65 -26.66
CA ILE A 470 -1.52 4.47 -26.82
C ILE A 470 -0.89 3.39 -27.69
N ASP A 471 0.14 3.75 -28.47
CA ASP A 471 0.97 2.81 -29.20
C ASP A 471 1.84 1.97 -28.27
N VAL A 472 2.19 0.80 -28.76
CA VAL A 472 3.07 -0.15 -28.08
C VAL A 472 3.95 -0.82 -29.14
N PHE A 473 5.15 -1.25 -28.77
CA PHE A 473 5.96 -2.07 -29.68
C PHE A 473 5.20 -3.31 -30.19
N PRO A 474 5.33 -3.64 -31.50
CA PRO A 474 4.68 -4.82 -32.08
C PRO A 474 5.10 -6.11 -31.38
N VAL A 475 4.18 -7.09 -31.38
CA VAL A 475 4.52 -8.46 -31.02
C VAL A 475 5.23 -9.09 -32.22
N ALA A 476 6.47 -9.55 -32.04
CA ALA A 476 7.26 -10.14 -33.12
C ALA A 476 6.58 -11.40 -33.68
N SER A 477 6.67 -11.61 -35.00
CA SER A 477 6.02 -12.72 -35.71
C SER A 477 6.81 -14.03 -35.71
N ASP A 478 8.08 -13.99 -35.32
CA ASP A 478 9.08 -15.03 -35.60
C ASP A 478 10.01 -15.36 -34.41
N THR A 479 9.83 -14.76 -33.23
CA THR A 479 10.61 -15.11 -32.04
C THR A 479 9.86 -16.09 -31.13
N GLN A 480 10.64 -17.01 -30.54
CA GLN A 480 10.28 -17.92 -29.46
C GLN A 480 9.91 -17.19 -28.14
N ASP A 481 9.15 -16.09 -28.19
CA ASP A 481 8.57 -15.50 -27.00
C ASP A 481 7.41 -16.40 -26.56
N HIS A 482 7.69 -17.30 -25.63
CA HIS A 482 6.66 -18.11 -24.97
C HIS A 482 5.79 -17.19 -24.11
N TRP A 483 4.77 -16.62 -24.72
CA TRP A 483 3.70 -15.95 -23.99
C TRP A 483 2.86 -17.00 -23.29
N ASP A 484 2.85 -16.96 -21.95
CA ASP A 484 1.95 -17.79 -21.15
C ASP A 484 0.47 -17.46 -21.40
N ARG A 485 0.18 -16.27 -21.98
CA ARG A 485 -1.16 -15.73 -22.23
C ARG A 485 -1.16 -14.89 -23.50
N ASP A 486 -2.32 -14.79 -24.16
CA ASP A 486 -2.49 -13.85 -25.28
C ASP A 486 -1.97 -12.45 -24.89
N PRO A 487 -1.04 -11.85 -25.68
CA PRO A 487 -0.51 -10.52 -25.43
C PRO A 487 -1.58 -9.43 -25.38
N TRP A 488 -2.78 -9.68 -25.89
CA TRP A 488 -3.92 -8.77 -25.82
C TRP A 488 -5.03 -9.30 -24.91
N SER A 489 -4.73 -10.20 -23.97
CA SER A 489 -5.75 -10.82 -23.10
C SER A 489 -6.48 -9.82 -22.20
N GLY A 490 -5.77 -8.85 -21.61
CA GLY A 490 -6.30 -8.05 -20.51
C GLY A 490 -6.73 -8.90 -19.31
N ALA A 491 -6.18 -10.11 -19.19
CA ALA A 491 -6.50 -11.04 -18.12
C ALA A 491 -6.07 -10.44 -16.77
N ILE A 492 -6.89 -10.60 -15.74
CA ILE A 492 -6.53 -10.22 -14.38
C ILE A 492 -6.27 -11.50 -13.59
N GLU A 493 -5.06 -11.67 -13.11
CA GLU A 493 -4.66 -12.83 -12.31
C GLU A 493 -3.70 -12.39 -11.22
N ASN A 494 -3.89 -12.91 -10.00
CA ASN A 494 -3.10 -12.54 -8.82
C ASN A 494 -3.03 -11.02 -8.59
N ASN A 495 -4.16 -10.31 -8.75
CA ASN A 495 -4.25 -8.84 -8.68
C ASN A 495 -3.34 -8.08 -9.66
N ARG A 496 -3.01 -8.69 -10.81
CA ARG A 496 -2.25 -8.05 -11.88
C ARG A 496 -3.01 -8.18 -13.18
N ILE A 497 -3.12 -7.09 -13.92
CA ILE A 497 -3.61 -7.11 -15.30
C ILE A 497 -2.44 -7.46 -16.24
N HIS A 498 -2.69 -8.35 -17.18
CA HIS A 498 -1.70 -8.90 -18.10
C HIS A 498 -2.02 -8.49 -19.54
N GLY A 499 -0.98 -8.12 -20.29
CA GLY A 499 -1.08 -7.73 -21.69
C GLY A 499 0.05 -6.78 -22.12
N ARG A 500 0.27 -6.70 -23.42
CA ARG A 500 1.24 -5.83 -24.06
C ARG A 500 0.85 -4.37 -23.84
N GLY A 501 1.82 -3.57 -23.44
CA GLY A 501 1.65 -2.16 -23.13
C GLY A 501 0.99 -1.85 -21.80
N VAL A 502 0.57 -2.85 -21.01
CA VAL A 502 -0.05 -2.64 -19.69
C VAL A 502 0.82 -1.74 -18.82
N VAL A 503 2.09 -2.11 -18.66
CA VAL A 503 3.03 -1.39 -17.79
C VAL A 503 3.55 -0.14 -18.47
N ASP A 504 3.95 -0.27 -19.74
CA ASP A 504 4.56 0.79 -20.54
C ASP A 504 3.72 2.07 -20.51
N MET A 505 2.53 2.11 -21.13
CA MET A 505 1.66 3.29 -20.99
C MET A 505 0.15 3.05 -21.03
N LYS A 506 -0.37 1.85 -21.29
CA LYS A 506 -1.84 1.66 -21.30
C LYS A 506 -2.49 1.92 -19.94
N SER A 507 -1.85 1.48 -18.85
CA SER A 507 -2.34 1.78 -17.49
C SER A 507 -2.22 3.26 -17.14
N GLY A 508 -1.11 3.89 -17.54
CA GLY A 508 -0.88 5.32 -17.34
C GLY A 508 -1.91 6.17 -18.07
N THR A 509 -2.06 5.95 -19.38
CA THR A 509 -3.01 6.66 -20.23
C THR A 509 -4.46 6.42 -19.78
N ALA A 510 -4.84 5.19 -19.43
CA ALA A 510 -6.17 4.94 -18.88
C ALA A 510 -6.43 5.73 -17.59
N SER A 511 -5.43 5.81 -16.69
CA SER A 511 -5.52 6.58 -15.45
C SER A 511 -5.71 8.08 -15.72
N LEU A 512 -4.98 8.63 -16.70
CA LEU A 512 -5.12 10.03 -17.11
C LEU A 512 -6.50 10.31 -17.72
N VAL A 513 -7.03 9.41 -18.55
CA VAL A 513 -8.38 9.53 -19.13
C VAL A 513 -9.44 9.48 -18.01
N ILE A 514 -9.35 8.55 -17.07
CA ILE A 514 -10.26 8.47 -15.92
C ILE A 514 -10.18 9.75 -15.09
N ALA A 515 -8.97 10.21 -14.75
CA ALA A 515 -8.78 11.45 -14.00
C ALA A 515 -9.40 12.65 -14.74
N TYR A 516 -9.22 12.74 -16.05
CA TYR A 516 -9.84 13.77 -16.87
C TYR A 516 -11.37 13.74 -16.81
N THR A 517 -12.00 12.55 -16.81
CA THR A 517 -13.47 12.44 -16.67
C THR A 517 -13.98 13.01 -15.34
N HIS A 518 -13.27 12.72 -14.24
CA HIS A 518 -13.60 13.24 -12.92
C HIS A 518 -13.43 14.77 -12.85
N LEU A 519 -12.35 15.29 -13.42
CA LEU A 519 -12.07 16.72 -13.46
C LEU A 519 -13.11 17.46 -14.33
N TYR A 520 -13.48 16.89 -15.47
CA TYR A 520 -14.50 17.45 -16.35
C TYR A 520 -15.88 17.52 -15.67
N ALA A 521 -16.29 16.47 -14.96
CA ALA A 521 -17.55 16.45 -14.20
C ALA A 521 -17.60 17.53 -13.11
N ASN A 522 -16.44 17.94 -12.58
CA ASN A 522 -16.30 18.91 -11.50
C ASN A 522 -15.79 20.29 -11.97
N ARG A 523 -15.72 20.54 -13.27
CA ARG A 523 -15.06 21.71 -13.87
C ARG A 523 -15.57 23.07 -13.36
N GLN A 524 -16.83 23.16 -12.96
CA GLN A 524 -17.42 24.38 -12.37
C GLN A 524 -16.71 24.85 -11.09
N HIS A 525 -16.01 23.95 -10.40
CA HIS A 525 -15.27 24.22 -9.17
C HIS A 525 -13.78 24.49 -9.37
N LEU A 526 -13.31 24.54 -10.62
CA LEU A 526 -11.90 24.68 -10.96
C LEU A 526 -11.60 26.07 -11.52
N LYS A 527 -10.38 26.56 -11.31
CA LYS A 527 -9.79 27.70 -12.03
C LYS A 527 -8.89 27.17 -13.15
N GLY A 528 -8.67 27.97 -14.19
CA GLY A 528 -7.76 27.60 -15.28
C GLY A 528 -8.35 26.57 -16.23
N SER A 529 -7.50 25.78 -16.91
CA SER A 529 -7.94 24.82 -17.92
C SER A 529 -7.20 23.49 -17.83
N VAL A 530 -7.84 22.44 -18.32
CA VAL A 530 -7.22 21.12 -18.44
C VAL A 530 -7.37 20.64 -19.88
N SER A 531 -6.32 20.01 -20.40
CA SER A 531 -6.33 19.33 -21.70
C SER A 531 -5.89 17.89 -21.55
N LEU A 532 -6.51 16.99 -22.31
CA LEU A 532 -6.16 15.59 -22.43
C LEU A 532 -5.58 15.36 -23.83
N CYS A 533 -4.42 14.70 -23.91
CA CYS A 533 -3.78 14.27 -25.16
C CYS A 533 -3.38 12.79 -25.03
N ALA A 534 -4.10 11.90 -25.69
CA ALA A 534 -3.73 10.49 -25.83
C ALA A 534 -3.23 10.24 -27.26
N VAL A 535 -1.92 10.04 -27.44
CA VAL A 535 -1.25 10.08 -28.76
C VAL A 535 -0.86 8.70 -29.29
N SER A 536 -0.70 8.58 -30.62
CA SER A 536 -0.54 7.31 -31.32
C SER A 536 0.87 6.95 -31.80
N ASP A 537 1.85 7.81 -31.55
CA ASP A 537 3.22 7.59 -32.01
C ASP A 537 4.21 8.29 -31.06
N GLU A 538 4.57 7.61 -29.98
CA GLU A 538 5.57 8.09 -29.02
C GLU A 538 6.78 7.13 -28.94
N GLU A 539 6.59 5.86 -29.28
CA GLU A 539 7.65 4.82 -29.31
C GLU A 539 8.74 5.10 -30.36
N THR A 540 8.46 5.98 -31.34
CA THR A 540 9.44 6.45 -32.35
C THR A 540 9.99 7.84 -32.10
N GLY A 541 9.77 8.40 -30.91
CA GLY A 541 10.20 9.75 -30.57
C GLY A 541 9.19 10.82 -30.98
N GLY A 542 7.90 10.48 -30.97
CA GLY A 542 6.83 11.46 -30.96
C GLY A 542 6.46 12.05 -32.32
N GLN A 543 7.08 11.61 -33.44
CA GLN A 543 7.04 12.32 -34.73
C GLN A 543 5.62 12.64 -35.19
N TRP A 544 4.69 11.70 -35.05
CA TRP A 544 3.27 11.85 -35.38
C TRP A 544 2.37 11.94 -34.14
N GLY A 545 2.94 11.82 -32.94
CA GLY A 545 2.28 11.94 -31.64
C GLY A 545 2.47 13.32 -31.00
N THR A 546 3.04 13.36 -29.79
CA THR A 546 3.14 14.59 -28.99
C THR A 546 3.93 15.70 -29.70
N LYS A 547 5.02 15.36 -30.38
CA LYS A 547 5.85 16.33 -31.11
C LYS A 547 5.03 17.02 -32.21
N TYR A 548 4.21 16.27 -32.95
CA TYR A 548 3.33 16.83 -33.97
C TYR A 548 2.32 17.80 -33.36
N LEU A 549 1.59 17.40 -32.32
CA LEU A 549 0.57 18.25 -31.69
C LEU A 549 1.16 19.59 -31.21
N LEU A 550 2.31 19.57 -30.54
CA LEU A 550 2.97 20.77 -30.04
C LEU A 550 3.52 21.66 -31.17
N GLN A 551 3.97 21.07 -32.28
CA GLN A 551 4.45 21.83 -33.44
C GLN A 551 3.30 22.50 -34.20
N GLN A 552 2.12 21.89 -34.24
CA GLN A 552 0.95 22.46 -34.91
C GLN A 552 0.29 23.57 -34.09
N ASP A 553 0.08 23.35 -32.78
CA ASP A 553 -0.63 24.30 -31.93
C ASP A 553 -0.17 24.19 -30.47
N ARG A 554 0.96 24.82 -30.16
CA ARG A 554 1.52 24.85 -28.81
C ARG A 554 0.63 25.58 -27.80
N GLU A 555 -0.15 26.56 -28.23
CA GLU A 555 -1.05 27.28 -27.32
C GLU A 555 -2.20 26.38 -26.87
N ARG A 556 -2.74 25.57 -27.80
CA ARG A 556 -3.83 24.64 -27.52
C ARG A 556 -3.36 23.35 -26.86
N TRP A 557 -2.18 22.82 -27.19
CA TRP A 557 -1.75 21.52 -26.67
C TRP A 557 -0.58 21.58 -25.68
N GLY A 558 -0.03 22.76 -25.47
CA GLY A 558 0.86 23.06 -24.36
C GLY A 558 0.10 23.49 -23.09
N GLY A 559 0.86 23.75 -22.03
CA GLY A 559 0.34 24.26 -20.76
C GLY A 559 1.46 24.78 -19.85
N ASP A 560 1.07 25.30 -18.70
CA ASP A 560 2.01 25.71 -17.65
C ASP A 560 2.67 24.49 -16.99
N VAL A 561 1.97 23.35 -16.97
CA VAL A 561 2.47 22.07 -16.48
C VAL A 561 1.85 20.92 -17.26
N MET A 562 2.63 19.85 -17.47
CA MET A 562 2.17 18.59 -18.06
C MET A 562 2.37 17.45 -17.06
N LEU A 563 1.37 16.58 -16.95
CA LEU A 563 1.42 15.34 -16.19
C LEU A 563 1.35 14.16 -17.15
N SER A 564 2.32 13.25 -17.01
CA SER A 564 2.35 11.94 -17.66
C SER A 564 2.33 10.86 -16.59
N ALA A 565 1.80 9.69 -16.93
CA ALA A 565 1.67 8.53 -16.06
C ALA A 565 2.56 7.36 -16.51
N GLU A 566 3.70 7.69 -17.11
CA GLU A 566 4.73 6.72 -17.48
C GLU A 566 5.27 5.91 -16.28
N PRO A 567 5.96 4.78 -16.53
CA PRO A 567 6.45 3.90 -15.49
C PRO A 567 7.48 4.63 -14.61
N ALA A 568 7.04 4.98 -13.40
CA ALA A 568 7.88 5.55 -12.34
C ALA A 568 7.74 4.82 -11.01
N GLY A 569 6.65 4.07 -10.81
CA GLY A 569 6.29 3.46 -9.53
C GLY A 569 5.78 4.48 -8.50
N CYS A 570 4.88 4.06 -7.59
CA CYS A 570 4.15 4.97 -6.68
C CYS A 570 5.01 5.71 -5.64
N LYS A 571 6.31 5.40 -5.55
CA LYS A 571 7.25 6.00 -4.60
C LYS A 571 8.22 6.98 -5.24
N THR A 572 8.15 7.18 -6.56
CA THR A 572 9.10 8.06 -7.26
C THR A 572 8.38 9.04 -8.16
N ILE A 573 8.96 10.24 -8.29
CA ILE A 573 8.57 11.24 -9.28
C ILE A 573 9.75 11.37 -10.25
N ARG A 574 9.54 11.03 -11.52
CA ARG A 574 10.51 11.25 -12.58
C ARG A 574 10.37 12.69 -13.08
N PHE A 575 11.48 13.44 -13.10
CA PHE A 575 11.51 14.85 -13.51
C PHE A 575 12.59 15.15 -14.57
N SER A 576 13.32 14.13 -15.02
CA SER A 576 14.36 14.25 -16.05
C SER A 576 14.55 12.91 -16.77
N GLU A 577 15.07 13.00 -17.99
CA GLU A 577 15.45 11.88 -18.84
C GLU A 577 16.89 12.05 -19.28
N LYS A 578 17.52 10.95 -19.68
CA LYS A 578 18.80 10.94 -20.37
C LYS A 578 18.68 9.78 -21.40
N GLY A 579 18.92 9.95 -22.71
CA GLY A 579 18.50 9.00 -23.81
C GLY A 579 19.54 7.92 -24.18
N ALA A 580 19.20 6.73 -24.81
CA ALA A 580 19.72 5.28 -24.94
C ALA A 580 21.03 4.73 -25.71
N ILE A 581 21.85 3.78 -25.17
CA ILE A 581 23.11 3.18 -25.80
C ILE A 581 22.89 2.17 -26.93
N ARG A 582 23.28 2.49 -28.17
CA ARG A 582 23.22 1.55 -29.31
C ARG A 582 24.60 1.13 -29.86
N THR A 583 25.59 2.02 -29.75
CA THR A 583 26.89 1.86 -30.42
C THR A 583 27.80 0.79 -29.80
N ALA A 584 27.81 0.64 -28.47
CA ALA A 584 28.67 -0.33 -27.78
C ALA A 584 28.31 -1.79 -28.12
N THR A 585 27.02 -2.11 -28.19
CA THR A 585 26.54 -3.46 -28.54
C THR A 585 26.91 -3.83 -29.97
N GLY A 586 26.82 -2.88 -30.90
CA GLY A 586 27.26 -3.08 -32.28
C GLY A 586 28.74 -3.41 -32.36
N PHE A 587 29.60 -2.63 -31.69
CA PHE A 587 31.04 -2.84 -31.67
C PHE A 587 31.43 -4.23 -31.17
N VAL A 588 30.80 -4.72 -30.10
CA VAL A 588 31.07 -6.05 -29.53
C VAL A 588 30.76 -7.16 -30.53
N ALA A 589 29.60 -7.10 -31.20
CA ALA A 589 29.20 -8.13 -32.17
C ALA A 589 30.19 -8.22 -33.34
N ASP A 590 30.66 -7.07 -33.83
CA ASP A 590 31.65 -7.00 -34.91
C ASP A 590 33.02 -7.56 -34.48
N VAL A 591 33.47 -7.32 -33.24
CA VAL A 591 34.73 -7.89 -32.72
C VAL A 591 34.62 -9.41 -32.59
N ILE A 592 33.53 -9.95 -32.03
CA ILE A 592 33.33 -11.40 -31.89
C ILE A 592 33.42 -12.08 -33.26
N GLY A 593 32.61 -11.63 -34.22
CA GLY A 593 32.54 -12.25 -35.54
C GLY A 593 33.87 -12.19 -36.31
N ALA A 594 34.63 -11.10 -36.14
CA ALA A 594 35.92 -10.95 -36.81
C ALA A 594 37.01 -11.81 -36.17
N VAL A 595 37.11 -11.82 -34.83
CA VAL A 595 38.17 -12.54 -34.11
C VAL A 595 37.95 -14.05 -34.20
N GLU A 596 36.74 -14.54 -33.94
CA GLU A 596 36.45 -15.99 -34.01
C GLU A 596 36.56 -16.57 -35.43
N GLY A 597 36.52 -15.70 -36.44
CA GLY A 597 36.72 -16.05 -37.85
C GLY A 597 38.16 -15.99 -38.34
N MET A 598 39.15 -15.72 -37.49
CA MET A 598 40.56 -15.65 -37.91
C MET A 598 41.13 -17.02 -38.27
N ASP A 599 41.92 -17.06 -39.34
CA ASP A 599 42.75 -18.21 -39.67
C ASP A 599 43.93 -18.30 -38.67
N VAL A 600 44.22 -19.50 -38.18
CA VAL A 600 45.26 -19.76 -37.16
C VAL A 600 46.31 -20.70 -37.73
N ASP A 601 47.58 -20.31 -37.68
CA ASP A 601 48.72 -21.13 -38.12
C ASP A 601 49.09 -22.18 -37.05
N THR A 602 48.16 -23.12 -36.81
CA THR A 602 48.34 -24.16 -35.80
C THR A 602 49.33 -25.22 -36.29
N PRO A 603 50.35 -25.60 -35.49
CA PRO A 603 51.27 -26.69 -35.82
C PRO A 603 50.53 -27.99 -36.17
N GLN A 604 50.93 -28.64 -37.28
CA GLN A 604 50.28 -29.84 -37.80
C GLN A 604 50.18 -30.97 -36.76
N GLU A 605 51.21 -31.15 -35.92
CA GLU A 605 51.18 -32.19 -34.88
C GLU A 605 50.08 -31.98 -33.82
N LEU A 606 49.67 -30.74 -33.56
CA LEU A 606 48.55 -30.44 -32.67
C LEU A 606 47.21 -30.66 -33.37
N ILE A 607 47.10 -30.30 -34.65
CA ILE A 607 45.91 -30.60 -35.48
C ILE A 607 45.68 -32.11 -35.50
N ASP A 608 46.73 -32.89 -35.81
CA ASP A 608 46.67 -34.34 -35.88
C ASP A 608 46.27 -34.94 -34.52
N GLN A 609 46.81 -34.42 -33.42
CA GLN A 609 46.47 -34.91 -32.09
C GLN A 609 45.01 -34.61 -31.71
N VAL A 610 44.52 -33.39 -31.93
CA VAL A 610 43.12 -32.99 -31.65
C VAL A 610 42.13 -33.62 -32.64
N SER A 611 42.58 -34.11 -33.79
CA SER A 611 41.72 -34.80 -34.75
C SER A 611 41.27 -36.20 -34.31
N LYS A 612 41.96 -36.80 -33.32
CA LYS A 612 41.65 -38.13 -32.79
C LYS A 612 40.38 -38.07 -31.93
N GLU A 613 39.39 -38.90 -32.25
CA GLU A 613 38.07 -38.92 -31.59
C GLU A 613 38.17 -39.08 -30.06
N GLU A 614 38.96 -40.06 -29.61
CA GLU A 614 39.25 -40.30 -28.18
C GLU A 614 39.89 -39.09 -27.47
N VAL A 615 40.69 -38.29 -28.18
CA VAL A 615 41.31 -37.07 -27.64
C VAL A 615 40.27 -35.96 -27.55
N ARG A 616 39.36 -35.85 -28.54
CA ARG A 616 38.27 -34.86 -28.54
C ARG A 616 37.28 -35.11 -27.42
N GLU A 617 36.83 -36.34 -27.26
CA GLU A 617 35.93 -36.75 -26.18
C GLU A 617 36.53 -36.43 -24.81
N LEU A 618 37.82 -36.75 -24.62
CA LEU A 618 38.52 -36.47 -23.36
C LEU A 618 38.70 -34.96 -23.12
N ILE A 619 38.97 -34.16 -24.16
CA ILE A 619 39.01 -32.69 -24.05
C ILE A 619 37.68 -32.15 -23.54
N ASP A 620 36.57 -32.62 -24.12
CA ASP A 620 35.22 -32.19 -23.74
C ASP A 620 34.83 -32.65 -22.33
N GLU A 621 35.20 -33.87 -21.94
CA GLU A 621 34.99 -34.38 -20.59
C GLU A 621 35.79 -33.57 -19.55
N THR A 622 37.05 -33.29 -19.84
CA THR A 622 37.98 -32.68 -18.88
C THR A 622 37.79 -31.17 -18.76
N MET A 623 37.49 -30.49 -19.87
CA MET A 623 37.49 -29.02 -19.97
C MET A 623 36.10 -28.43 -20.21
N GLY A 624 35.09 -29.28 -20.40
CA GLY A 624 33.71 -28.89 -20.66
C GLY A 624 33.28 -29.16 -22.10
N ALA A 625 32.02 -29.58 -22.25
CA ALA A 625 31.45 -29.96 -23.54
C ALA A 625 31.60 -28.85 -24.60
N GLY A 626 32.06 -29.21 -25.80
CA GLY A 626 32.27 -28.30 -26.93
C GLY A 626 33.67 -27.66 -26.96
N THR A 627 34.50 -27.87 -25.94
CA THR A 627 35.89 -27.40 -25.93
C THR A 627 36.70 -27.94 -27.11
N SER A 628 36.49 -29.19 -27.48
CA SER A 628 37.20 -29.85 -28.60
C SER A 628 36.91 -29.21 -29.96
N GLU A 629 35.82 -28.45 -30.09
CA GLU A 629 35.45 -27.70 -31.31
C GLU A 629 36.09 -26.31 -31.38
N ILE A 630 36.46 -25.75 -30.23
CA ILE A 630 36.97 -24.38 -30.11
C ILE A 630 38.44 -24.29 -29.69
N ILE A 631 39.07 -25.37 -29.21
CA ILE A 631 40.42 -25.34 -28.61
C ILE A 631 41.54 -24.88 -29.58
N LEU A 632 41.32 -25.01 -30.89
CA LEU A 632 42.22 -24.54 -31.95
C LEU A 632 41.78 -23.22 -32.58
N ARG A 633 40.69 -22.61 -32.10
CA ARG A 633 40.12 -21.35 -32.60
C ARG A 633 40.22 -20.28 -31.53
N PRO A 634 40.35 -19.00 -31.93
CA PRO A 634 40.14 -17.91 -30.98
C PRO A 634 38.69 -17.87 -30.52
N THR A 635 38.48 -17.49 -29.26
CA THR A 635 37.15 -17.28 -28.69
C THR A 635 37.11 -15.96 -27.97
N VAL A 636 36.00 -15.23 -28.08
CA VAL A 636 35.83 -13.93 -27.41
C VAL A 636 34.81 -14.04 -26.30
N ASN A 637 35.25 -13.86 -25.05
CA ASN A 637 34.36 -13.73 -23.91
C ASN A 637 34.11 -12.25 -23.62
N VAL A 638 32.84 -11.84 -23.63
CA VAL A 638 32.45 -10.47 -23.26
C VAL A 638 32.32 -10.39 -21.75
N GLY A 639 33.14 -9.56 -21.12
CA GLY A 639 33.12 -9.27 -19.69
C GLY A 639 32.09 -8.21 -19.34
N THR A 640 32.45 -7.29 -18.43
CA THR A 640 31.50 -6.26 -17.99
C THR A 640 31.31 -5.19 -19.05
N ILE A 641 30.07 -4.96 -19.49
CA ILE A 641 29.69 -3.75 -20.22
C ILE A 641 29.20 -2.72 -19.20
N LYS A 642 29.95 -1.63 -19.02
CA LYS A 642 29.61 -0.52 -18.13
C LYS A 642 29.27 0.70 -18.97
N GLY A 643 27.98 0.94 -19.12
CA GLY A 643 27.45 2.10 -19.81
C GLY A 643 26.26 2.69 -19.06
N GLY A 644 26.48 3.76 -18.31
CA GLY A 644 25.42 4.47 -17.59
C GLY A 644 24.79 3.68 -16.43
N VAL A 645 23.94 4.35 -15.64
CA VAL A 645 23.42 3.86 -14.33
C VAL A 645 21.90 3.60 -14.34
N LYS A 646 21.21 3.76 -15.48
CA LYS A 646 19.74 3.71 -15.59
C LYS A 646 19.24 3.16 -16.93
N VAL A 647 18.04 2.56 -16.92
CA VAL A 647 17.25 2.20 -18.10
C VAL A 647 16.92 3.47 -18.91
N ASN A 648 17.05 3.42 -20.25
CA ASN A 648 16.83 4.47 -21.27
C ASN A 648 17.93 5.53 -21.54
N MET A 649 19.19 5.30 -21.15
CA MET A 649 20.39 6.17 -21.38
C MET A 649 21.42 5.63 -22.39
N ILE A 650 22.10 6.49 -23.16
CA ILE A 650 23.31 6.47 -24.03
C ILE A 650 24.28 7.17 -23.09
N PRO A 651 25.20 6.47 -22.43
CA PRO A 651 26.27 7.12 -21.74
C PRO A 651 27.14 7.84 -22.78
N ASP A 652 27.69 8.96 -22.33
CA ASP A 652 28.80 9.65 -22.97
C ASP A 652 30.07 8.78 -23.03
N THR A 653 30.21 7.80 -22.13
CA THR A 653 31.31 6.83 -22.15
C THR A 653 30.81 5.43 -21.78
N CYS A 654 31.15 4.45 -22.60
CA CYS A 654 30.91 3.04 -22.32
C CYS A 654 32.25 2.31 -22.26
N VAL A 655 32.45 1.49 -21.23
CA VAL A 655 33.61 0.61 -21.10
C VAL A 655 33.14 -0.83 -21.32
N VAL A 656 33.83 -1.53 -22.22
CA VAL A 656 33.59 -2.95 -22.49
C VAL A 656 34.88 -3.70 -22.23
N GLU A 657 34.81 -4.75 -21.41
CA GLU A 657 35.91 -5.68 -21.20
C GLU A 657 35.74 -6.89 -22.14
N LEU A 658 36.79 -7.27 -22.87
CA LEU A 658 36.82 -8.46 -23.72
C LEU A 658 37.99 -9.35 -23.29
N ASP A 659 37.71 -10.61 -23.00
CA ASP A 659 38.71 -11.65 -22.75
C ASP A 659 38.82 -12.54 -24.00
N ILE A 660 39.92 -12.39 -24.74
CA ILE A 660 40.16 -13.11 -25.99
C ILE A 660 41.15 -14.24 -25.73
N ARG A 661 40.68 -15.48 -25.90
CA ARG A 661 41.54 -16.67 -25.78
C ARG A 661 42.19 -16.94 -27.13
N MET A 662 43.51 -17.05 -27.13
CA MET A 662 44.30 -17.27 -28.35
C MET A 662 44.82 -18.71 -28.40
N PRO A 663 44.53 -19.47 -29.47
CA PRO A 663 45.10 -20.80 -29.66
C PRO A 663 46.58 -20.73 -30.03
N VAL A 664 47.25 -21.89 -30.02
CA VAL A 664 48.63 -22.03 -30.50
C VAL A 664 48.67 -21.65 -31.99
N GLY A 665 49.53 -20.71 -32.35
CA GLY A 665 49.65 -20.23 -33.73
C GLY A 665 48.98 -18.89 -34.02
N LEU A 666 48.31 -18.28 -33.03
CA LEU A 666 47.77 -16.92 -33.14
C LEU A 666 48.57 -15.95 -32.25
N LEU A 667 49.07 -14.86 -32.84
CA LEU A 667 49.76 -13.80 -32.10
C LEU A 667 48.79 -12.72 -31.64
N LYS A 668 49.10 -12.10 -30.50
CA LYS A 668 48.28 -11.00 -29.97
C LYS A 668 48.27 -9.79 -30.91
N GLU A 669 49.39 -9.55 -31.60
CA GLU A 669 49.53 -8.44 -32.53
C GLU A 669 48.54 -8.58 -33.69
N GLU A 670 48.31 -9.79 -34.19
CA GLU A 670 47.37 -10.06 -35.29
C GLU A 670 45.92 -9.76 -34.89
N VAL A 671 45.54 -10.11 -33.65
CA VAL A 671 44.20 -9.80 -33.10
C VAL A 671 44.02 -8.29 -32.91
N LEU A 672 45.03 -7.62 -32.35
CA LEU A 672 44.97 -6.17 -32.14
C LEU A 672 44.94 -5.41 -33.46
N ASP A 673 45.74 -5.82 -34.44
CA ASP A 673 45.74 -5.22 -35.79
C ASP A 673 44.37 -5.39 -36.46
N LEU A 674 43.72 -6.55 -36.33
CA LEU A 674 42.37 -6.76 -36.85
C LEU A 674 41.37 -5.76 -36.23
N ILE A 675 41.36 -5.62 -34.91
CA ILE A 675 40.45 -4.71 -34.20
C ILE A 675 40.71 -3.26 -34.61
N HIS A 676 41.97 -2.82 -34.58
CA HIS A 676 42.35 -1.44 -34.88
C HIS A 676 42.15 -1.06 -36.35
N GLN A 677 42.47 -1.96 -37.28
CA GLN A 677 42.47 -1.64 -38.70
C GLN A 677 41.12 -1.94 -39.37
N SER A 678 40.34 -2.91 -38.87
CA SER A 678 39.14 -3.39 -39.56
C SER A 678 37.84 -3.09 -38.82
N ILE A 679 37.85 -2.96 -37.49
CA ILE A 679 36.62 -2.83 -36.69
C ILE A 679 36.42 -1.39 -36.20
N ILE A 680 37.40 -0.81 -35.52
CA ILE A 680 37.31 0.57 -35.00
C ILE A 680 36.89 1.59 -36.09
N PRO A 681 37.42 1.56 -37.33
CA PRO A 681 37.05 2.54 -38.35
C PRO A 681 35.55 2.55 -38.72
N LYS A 682 34.84 1.43 -38.53
CA LYS A 682 33.39 1.35 -38.81
C LYS A 682 32.56 2.24 -37.88
N TYR A 683 33.06 2.51 -36.68
CA TYR A 683 32.36 3.27 -35.63
C TYR A 683 32.90 4.68 -35.44
N ALA A 684 33.99 5.04 -36.12
CA ALA A 684 34.61 6.37 -36.05
C ALA A 684 33.65 7.56 -36.30
N PRO A 685 32.58 7.46 -37.13
CA PRO A 685 31.60 8.54 -37.27
C PRO A 685 30.71 8.76 -36.03
N GLU A 686 30.57 7.75 -35.17
CA GLU A 686 29.58 7.71 -34.08
C GLU A 686 30.21 7.71 -32.68
N ALA A 687 31.45 7.22 -32.55
CA ALA A 687 32.16 7.14 -31.28
C ALA A 687 33.69 7.16 -31.46
N THR A 688 34.39 7.63 -30.43
CA THR A 688 35.84 7.40 -30.29
C THR A 688 36.06 6.14 -29.49
N ILE A 689 36.88 5.20 -29.99
CA ILE A 689 37.15 3.92 -29.35
C ILE A 689 38.63 3.86 -28.98
N GLU A 690 38.90 3.69 -27.70
CA GLU A 690 40.24 3.45 -27.14
C GLU A 690 40.32 2.00 -26.66
N VAL A 691 41.41 1.31 -27.02
CA VAL A 691 41.66 -0.08 -26.61
C VAL A 691 42.83 -0.07 -25.64
N ASP A 692 42.58 -0.50 -24.40
CA ASP A 692 43.61 -0.72 -23.38
C ASP A 692 43.83 -2.22 -23.16
N MET A 693 45.08 -2.63 -22.94
CA MET A 693 45.49 -4.03 -22.82
C MET A 693 46.08 -4.31 -21.44
N HIS A 694 45.51 -5.29 -20.74
CA HIS A 694 46.06 -5.79 -19.48
C HIS A 694 47.33 -6.65 -19.70
N GLN A 695 48.50 -6.01 -19.72
CA GLN A 695 49.81 -6.62 -19.96
C GLN A 695 50.10 -7.88 -19.12
N ALA A 696 49.62 -7.97 -17.89
CA ALA A 696 49.88 -9.11 -16.99
C ALA A 696 49.18 -10.43 -17.42
N ALA A 697 48.15 -10.35 -18.27
CA ALA A 697 47.34 -11.50 -18.69
C ALA A 697 47.69 -12.03 -20.10
N SER A 698 48.37 -11.23 -20.94
CA SER A 698 48.63 -11.55 -22.35
C SER A 698 49.98 -12.24 -22.58
N ASN A 699 50.10 -13.50 -22.16
CA ASN A 699 51.30 -14.32 -22.40
C ASN A 699 51.28 -14.93 -23.81
N PRO A 700 52.43 -15.05 -24.50
CA PRO A 700 52.50 -15.73 -25.79
C PRO A 700 52.20 -17.22 -25.65
N PHE A 701 51.64 -17.86 -26.67
CA PHE A 701 51.39 -19.30 -26.62
C PHE A 701 52.70 -20.08 -26.46
N SER A 702 52.63 -21.27 -25.86
CA SER A 702 53.75 -22.23 -25.82
C SER A 702 53.23 -23.66 -25.68
N TYR A 703 53.93 -24.60 -26.30
CA TYR A 703 53.59 -26.02 -26.20
C TYR A 703 54.86 -26.88 -26.15
N SER A 704 54.70 -28.16 -25.80
CA SER A 704 55.74 -29.18 -25.92
C SER A 704 55.20 -30.28 -26.82
N SER A 705 56.05 -30.89 -27.65
CA SER A 705 55.58 -31.89 -28.61
C SER A 705 54.89 -33.05 -27.88
N PRO A 706 53.67 -33.47 -28.31
CA PRO A 706 52.99 -34.62 -27.73
C PRO A 706 53.73 -35.94 -28.00
N ASN A 707 54.71 -35.93 -28.92
CA ASN A 707 55.53 -37.08 -29.28
C ASN A 707 56.78 -37.26 -28.42
N HIS A 708 57.00 -36.41 -27.40
CA HIS A 708 58.16 -36.51 -26.53
C HIS A 708 58.13 -37.82 -25.71
N PRO A 709 59.26 -38.55 -25.52
CA PRO A 709 59.26 -39.86 -24.85
C PRO A 709 58.63 -39.85 -23.45
N MET A 710 58.80 -38.76 -22.70
CA MET A 710 58.19 -38.58 -21.37
C MET A 710 56.67 -38.73 -21.37
N VAL A 711 55.98 -38.36 -22.46
CA VAL A 711 54.52 -38.52 -22.59
C VAL A 711 54.14 -40.01 -22.56
N GLY A 712 54.87 -40.84 -23.31
CA GLY A 712 54.67 -42.29 -23.33
C GLY A 712 54.96 -42.92 -21.97
N LEU A 713 56.07 -42.56 -21.33
CA LEU A 713 56.45 -43.09 -20.02
C LEU A 713 55.46 -42.75 -18.91
N LEU A 714 54.93 -41.52 -18.90
CA LEU A 714 53.87 -41.12 -17.96
C LEU A 714 52.62 -41.97 -18.19
N ALA A 715 52.25 -42.22 -19.45
CA ALA A 715 51.08 -43.03 -19.78
C ALA A 715 51.25 -44.51 -19.41
N ASP A 716 52.41 -45.11 -19.71
CA ASP A 716 52.74 -46.49 -19.36
C ASP A 716 52.73 -46.71 -17.83
N ASN A 717 53.34 -45.79 -17.08
CA ASN A 717 53.38 -45.87 -15.62
C ASN A 717 51.99 -45.69 -15.00
N ALA A 718 51.18 -44.75 -15.50
CA ALA A 718 49.80 -44.57 -15.05
C ALA A 718 48.94 -45.81 -15.29
N GLU A 719 49.00 -46.38 -16.50
CA GLU A 719 48.24 -47.57 -16.89
C GLU A 719 48.62 -48.79 -16.03
N SER A 720 49.93 -49.05 -15.86
CA SER A 720 50.40 -50.19 -15.07
C SER A 720 49.98 -50.13 -13.59
N LEU A 721 49.99 -48.93 -13.01
CA LEU A 721 49.65 -48.70 -11.61
C LEU A 721 48.13 -48.61 -11.35
N ALA A 722 47.32 -48.37 -12.37
CA ALA A 722 45.86 -48.28 -12.27
C ALA A 722 45.17 -49.66 -12.06
N SER A 723 45.78 -50.74 -12.56
CA SER A 723 45.20 -52.09 -12.57
C SER A 723 44.89 -52.73 -11.20
N ASN A 724 45.33 -52.14 -10.08
CA ASN A 724 45.33 -52.79 -8.77
C ASN A 724 44.24 -52.33 -7.78
N VAL A 725 43.34 -51.37 -8.08
CA VAL A 725 42.50 -50.78 -7.00
C VAL A 725 41.03 -50.45 -7.34
N THR A 726 40.64 -50.00 -8.54
CA THR A 726 39.33 -49.33 -8.69
C THR A 726 38.20 -50.11 -9.38
N GLY A 727 38.46 -51.28 -10.00
CA GLY A 727 37.40 -52.07 -10.67
C GLY A 727 36.82 -51.41 -11.93
N GLU A 728 37.05 -50.11 -12.15
CA GLU A 728 36.98 -49.42 -13.43
C GLU A 728 38.28 -49.70 -14.20
N GLY A 729 38.19 -50.00 -15.49
CA GLY A 729 39.31 -50.45 -16.32
C GLY A 729 40.52 -49.50 -16.27
N ALA A 730 41.72 -50.03 -16.46
CA ALA A 730 42.94 -49.23 -16.49
C ALA A 730 42.85 -48.15 -17.59
N LEU A 731 42.84 -46.88 -17.19
CA LEU A 731 42.82 -45.75 -18.11
C LEU A 731 44.25 -45.27 -18.36
N ARG A 732 44.75 -45.54 -19.57
CA ARG A 732 46.00 -44.96 -20.08
C ARG A 732 45.74 -43.48 -20.42
N PRO A 733 46.44 -42.51 -19.79
CA PRO A 733 46.18 -41.09 -20.05
C PRO A 733 46.63 -40.71 -21.47
N LEU A 734 45.83 -39.86 -22.12
CA LEU A 734 46.11 -39.29 -23.43
C LEU A 734 46.70 -37.88 -23.32
N ALA A 735 47.56 -37.51 -24.26
CA ALA A 735 48.09 -36.16 -24.34
C ALA A 735 47.04 -35.22 -24.97
N ILE A 736 46.57 -34.24 -24.19
CA ILE A 736 45.63 -33.19 -24.63
C ILE A 736 46.28 -31.80 -24.51
N PRO A 737 46.00 -30.85 -25.41
CA PRO A 737 46.31 -29.44 -25.19
C PRO A 737 45.43 -28.87 -24.07
N SER A 738 45.91 -27.83 -23.36
CA SER A 738 45.18 -27.19 -22.26
C SER A 738 44.69 -25.80 -22.66
N MET A 739 43.49 -25.43 -22.19
CA MET A 739 42.91 -24.08 -22.32
C MET A 739 43.37 -23.08 -21.24
N GLY A 740 44.21 -23.51 -20.28
CA GLY A 740 44.67 -22.70 -19.15
C GLY A 740 46.18 -22.45 -19.16
N ALA A 741 46.59 -21.33 -18.55
CA ALA A 741 48.02 -21.06 -18.33
C ALA A 741 48.59 -22.01 -17.26
N THR A 742 49.77 -22.55 -17.53
CA THR A 742 50.53 -23.38 -16.58
C THR A 742 51.86 -22.71 -16.27
N ASP A 743 52.48 -23.00 -15.13
CA ASP A 743 53.84 -22.52 -14.82
C ASP A 743 54.89 -23.13 -15.75
N CYS A 744 54.54 -24.24 -16.43
CA CYS A 744 55.35 -24.85 -17.49
C CYS A 744 55.65 -23.89 -18.65
N LYS A 745 54.83 -22.84 -18.85
CA LYS A 745 55.03 -21.87 -19.95
C LYS A 745 56.43 -21.25 -19.92
N HIS A 746 56.95 -20.90 -18.74
CA HIS A 746 58.26 -20.26 -18.61
C HIS A 746 59.40 -21.21 -19.01
N TYR A 747 59.25 -22.50 -18.71
CA TYR A 747 60.19 -23.53 -19.14
C TYR A 747 60.14 -23.74 -20.65
N ARG A 748 58.94 -23.76 -21.24
CA ARG A 748 58.77 -23.87 -22.70
C ARG A 748 59.33 -22.66 -23.44
N TYR A 749 59.15 -21.44 -22.92
CA TYR A 749 59.79 -20.24 -23.47
C TYR A 749 61.33 -20.34 -23.42
N ALA A 750 61.87 -21.01 -22.40
CA ALA A 750 63.30 -21.31 -22.30
C ALA A 750 63.74 -22.52 -23.15
N GLY A 751 62.86 -23.09 -23.98
CA GLY A 751 63.14 -24.25 -24.84
C GLY A 751 63.20 -25.58 -24.09
N VAL A 752 62.74 -25.64 -22.85
CA VAL A 752 62.71 -26.88 -22.05
C VAL A 752 61.34 -27.56 -22.22
N PRO A 753 61.27 -28.81 -22.72
CA PRO A 753 60.03 -29.56 -22.80
C PRO A 753 59.40 -29.73 -21.41
N ALA A 754 58.12 -29.40 -21.28
CA ALA A 754 57.43 -29.43 -19.99
C ALA A 754 56.01 -29.96 -20.14
N PHE A 755 55.64 -30.89 -19.27
CA PHE A 755 54.38 -31.65 -19.31
C PHE A 755 53.69 -31.58 -17.95
N VAL A 756 52.37 -31.72 -17.91
CA VAL A 756 51.56 -31.67 -16.69
C VAL A 756 50.84 -33.00 -16.51
N TYR A 757 51.01 -33.61 -15.34
CA TYR A 757 50.26 -34.79 -14.89
C TYR A 757 50.01 -34.64 -13.39
N GLY A 758 48.74 -34.60 -12.96
CA GLY A 758 48.36 -34.20 -11.60
C GLY A 758 47.00 -34.75 -11.17
N CYS A 759 46.59 -34.45 -9.93
CA CYS A 759 45.28 -34.83 -9.40
C CYS A 759 44.15 -34.06 -10.10
N SER A 760 42.94 -34.60 -10.04
CA SER A 760 41.78 -34.03 -10.73
C SER A 760 41.40 -32.66 -10.15
N PRO A 761 41.13 -31.64 -10.99
CA PRO A 761 40.86 -30.27 -10.53
C PRO A 761 39.41 -30.04 -10.06
N LEU A 762 38.64 -31.10 -9.78
CA LEU A 762 37.17 -31.07 -9.60
C LEU A 762 36.67 -30.09 -8.54
N THR A 763 37.48 -29.83 -7.51
CA THR A 763 37.12 -28.92 -6.41
C THR A 763 38.01 -27.68 -6.33
N MET A 764 38.88 -27.45 -7.32
CA MET A 764 39.84 -26.35 -7.34
C MET A 764 39.11 -25.00 -7.24
N ALA A 765 39.51 -24.16 -6.27
CA ALA A 765 38.90 -22.86 -5.97
C ALA A 765 37.40 -22.89 -5.59
N SER A 766 36.84 -24.05 -5.22
CA SER A 766 35.46 -24.18 -4.76
C SER A 766 35.36 -24.18 -3.22
N VAL A 767 34.16 -23.94 -2.69
CA VAL A 767 33.92 -24.07 -1.24
C VAL A 767 34.04 -25.55 -0.88
N ASN A 768 35.02 -25.89 -0.03
CA ASN A 768 35.47 -27.26 0.31
C ASN A 768 36.42 -27.92 -0.71
N GLU A 769 37.36 -27.14 -1.24
CA GLU A 769 38.50 -27.65 -2.03
C GLU A 769 39.20 -28.83 -1.33
N SER A 770 39.32 -29.94 -2.06
CA SER A 770 39.87 -31.22 -1.60
C SER A 770 40.44 -32.04 -2.76
N ALA A 771 41.51 -32.78 -2.50
CA ALA A 771 42.10 -33.73 -3.45
C ALA A 771 41.93 -35.18 -2.96
N SER A 772 41.78 -36.12 -3.88
CA SER A 772 41.72 -37.55 -3.54
C SER A 772 43.09 -38.03 -3.04
N ILE A 773 43.12 -38.60 -1.84
CA ILE A 773 44.35 -39.21 -1.28
C ILE A 773 44.86 -40.33 -2.20
N TRP A 774 43.94 -41.06 -2.84
CA TRP A 774 44.31 -42.08 -3.80
C TRP A 774 44.98 -41.47 -5.04
N GLU A 775 44.39 -40.43 -5.64
CA GLU A 775 44.98 -39.76 -6.81
C GLU A 775 46.35 -39.18 -6.47
N PHE A 776 46.49 -38.57 -5.30
CA PHE A 776 47.77 -38.05 -4.81
C PHE A 776 48.84 -39.15 -4.77
N LEU A 777 48.52 -40.30 -4.17
CA LEU A 777 49.44 -41.43 -4.09
C LEU A 777 49.72 -42.06 -5.47
N HIS A 778 48.72 -42.09 -6.36
CA HIS A 778 48.87 -42.59 -7.72
C HIS A 778 49.80 -41.69 -8.53
N VAL A 779 49.50 -40.39 -8.60
CA VAL A 779 50.31 -39.37 -9.28
C VAL A 779 51.76 -39.40 -8.76
N THR A 780 51.95 -39.52 -7.44
CA THR A 780 53.30 -39.62 -6.85
C THR A 780 54.07 -40.82 -7.39
N LYS A 781 53.44 -42.00 -7.47
CA LYS A 781 54.08 -43.21 -7.99
C LYS A 781 54.35 -43.11 -9.50
N VAL A 782 53.42 -42.55 -10.27
CA VAL A 782 53.59 -42.34 -11.72
C VAL A 782 54.76 -41.41 -11.99
N HIS A 783 54.87 -40.28 -11.28
CA HIS A 783 56.03 -39.37 -11.43
C HIS A 783 57.34 -40.06 -11.07
N ALA A 784 57.38 -40.80 -9.95
CA ALA A 784 58.59 -41.50 -9.55
C ALA A 784 59.02 -42.57 -10.57
N GLY A 785 58.06 -43.36 -11.09
CA GLY A 785 58.30 -44.38 -12.10
C GLY A 785 58.70 -43.79 -13.44
N ALA A 786 57.95 -42.81 -13.97
CA ALA A 786 58.23 -42.18 -15.24
C ALA A 786 59.59 -41.45 -15.24
N VAL A 787 59.96 -40.78 -14.14
CA VAL A 787 61.29 -40.16 -14.01
C VAL A 787 62.38 -41.23 -13.93
N TRP A 788 62.17 -42.30 -13.16
CA TRP A 788 63.12 -43.41 -13.09
C TRP A 788 63.34 -44.04 -14.46
N ASP A 789 62.27 -44.37 -15.16
CA ASP A 789 62.31 -44.95 -16.50
C ASP A 789 62.99 -43.98 -17.48
N PHE A 790 62.65 -42.68 -17.44
CA PHE A 790 63.28 -41.69 -18.32
C PHE A 790 64.78 -41.54 -18.09
N LEU A 791 65.24 -41.66 -16.83
CA LEU A 791 66.66 -41.61 -16.48
C LEU A 791 67.39 -42.94 -16.74
N THR A 792 66.66 -44.01 -17.03
CA THR A 792 67.20 -45.35 -17.30
C THR A 792 66.92 -45.85 -18.73
N LEU A 793 66.29 -45.02 -19.57
CA LEU A 793 66.02 -45.21 -21.00
C LEU A 793 67.28 -45.39 -21.85
#